data_AF-A0AAJ4NEW1-F1
#
_entry.id   AF-A0AAJ4NEW1-F1
#
_cell.length_a   1.000
_cell.length_b   1.000
_cell.length_c   1.000
_cell.angle_alpha   90.00
_cell.angle_beta   90.00
_cell.angle_gamma   90.00
#
_symmetry.space_group_name_H-M   'P 1'
#
loop_
_entity.id
_entity.type
_entity.pdbx_description
1 polymer ?
#
loop_
_entity_poly.entity_id
_entity_poly.type
_entity_poly.pdbx_seq_one_letter_code
_entity_poly.pdbx_strand_id
1 'polypeptide(L)'
;MGQGQASILFNHNGTAYEFSSSINGNGEIQNLAGTTILTGTGSSVGAVSVSNGELSLAQTGALTAASYTTASNAVTTIGGDAQLAVAGTFTQAADATLNTTIGTTNLPIITADTAALDGTLNVTGFSGTVATTASSLLASEVTLIQTTNGITGDFSSVNLGGGSSAVDYVTLAGGKSTDNLQYNVGFGLTWLAGPTAGNGVFTLANTSDTFNVDIALGDQTGPFTSGWSGNKLTKAGDGTLILSAANTYTGETAVNGGTLRTGIANAFAQSSAVTLAAGTTLDLNGFNQTAKQLSGAGNVTLGSGALTADIAAAANLSGLISGTGSVTKTGTGDWTLSGNNSYTGGTTISAGKVIASNGNALGTGAIDNAAALELAFDTDETLANVLSGAGSLAKTGTGTGTLTGTGSSVGAVSVSNGELSLAQTGALTAASYTTASNAVTTIGGDAQLAVAGTFTQAADATLNTTIGTTNLPIITADTAALDGTLNVTGFSGTVATTASSLLASEVTLIQTTNGITGDFSSVNLGGGSSAVDYVTLAGGKSTDNLQYNVGFGLTWLAGPTAGNGVFTLANTSDTFNVDIALGDQTGPFTSGWSGNKLTKAGDGTLILSAANTYTGETAVNGGTLRTGIANAFAQSSAVTLAAGTTLDLNGFNQTAKQLSGAGNVTLGSGALTADIAAAANLSGLISGTGSVTKTGTGDWTLSGNNSYTGGTTISAGKVIASNGNALGTGAIDNAAALELAFDTDETLANVLSGAGSLAKTGTGTGTLTGTGSSVGAVSVSNGELSLAQTGALTAASYTTASNAVTTIGGDAQLAVAGTFTQAADATLNTTIGTTNLPIITADTAALDGTLNVTGFSGTVATTASSLLASEVTLIQTTNGITGDFSSVNLGGGSSAVDYVTLAGGKSTDNLQYNVGFGLTWLAGPTAGNGVFTLANTSDTFNVDIALGDQTGPFTSGWSGNKLTKAGDGTLILSAANTYTGETAVNGGTLRTGIANAFAQSSAVTLAAGTTLDLNGFNQTAKQLSGAGNVTLGSGALTADIAAAANLSGLISGTGSVTMSLSME
;
A
#
# COMPACT_ATOMS: atom_id res chain seq x y z
N MET A 1 59.45 -107.56 -44.26
CA MET A 1 60.22 -108.73 -43.75
C MET A 1 59.42 -109.40 -42.64
N GLY A 2 59.63 -110.70 -42.35
CA GLY A 2 58.79 -111.52 -41.46
C GLY A 2 58.73 -111.09 -39.98
N GLN A 3 57.79 -111.69 -39.22
CA GLN A 3 57.42 -111.37 -37.83
C GLN A 3 58.53 -111.63 -36.77
N GLY A 4 59.66 -110.91 -36.82
CA GLY A 4 60.75 -110.98 -35.84
C GLY A 4 61.13 -109.62 -35.22
N GLN A 5 61.79 -109.63 -34.05
CA GLN A 5 62.29 -108.45 -33.31
C GLN A 5 63.53 -107.78 -33.93
N ALA A 6 63.66 -107.77 -35.27
CA ALA A 6 64.86 -107.23 -35.93
C ALA A 6 64.82 -105.69 -35.95
N SER A 7 65.91 -105.04 -35.55
CA SER A 7 66.07 -103.59 -35.69
C SER A 7 66.53 -103.22 -37.10
N ILE A 8 65.90 -102.20 -37.68
CA ILE A 8 66.35 -101.56 -38.92
C ILE A 8 67.13 -100.32 -38.55
N LEU A 9 68.41 -100.31 -38.92
CA LEU A 9 69.33 -99.23 -38.63
C LEU A 9 69.54 -98.39 -39.88
N PHE A 10 69.17 -97.12 -39.82
CA PHE A 10 69.52 -96.11 -40.81
C PHE A 10 70.68 -95.27 -40.25
N ASN A 11 71.84 -95.40 -40.88
CA ASN A 11 73.04 -94.64 -40.54
C ASN A 11 73.79 -94.34 -41.83
N HIS A 12 73.57 -93.16 -42.38
CA HIS A 12 74.15 -92.75 -43.64
C HIS A 12 74.49 -91.26 -43.64
N ASN A 13 75.41 -90.88 -44.53
CA ASN A 13 75.90 -89.50 -44.65
C ASN A 13 75.30 -88.78 -45.89
N GLY A 14 74.29 -89.38 -46.54
CA GLY A 14 73.67 -88.85 -47.75
C GLY A 14 72.66 -87.74 -47.46
N THR A 15 72.36 -86.92 -48.48
CA THR A 15 71.45 -85.76 -48.33
C THR A 15 69.98 -86.16 -48.18
N ALA A 16 69.56 -87.33 -48.68
CA ALA A 16 68.28 -87.98 -48.38
C ALA A 16 68.31 -89.45 -48.83
N TYR A 17 67.88 -90.38 -47.97
CA TYR A 17 67.72 -91.81 -48.29
C TYR A 17 66.24 -92.19 -48.25
N GLU A 18 65.65 -92.50 -49.41
CA GLU A 18 64.27 -92.96 -49.50
C GLU A 18 64.14 -94.46 -49.28
N PHE A 19 63.26 -94.85 -48.36
CA PHE A 19 62.88 -96.23 -48.09
C PHE A 19 61.40 -96.43 -48.42
N SER A 20 61.14 -97.07 -49.55
CA SER A 20 59.81 -97.21 -50.16
C SER A 20 59.05 -98.47 -49.79
N SER A 21 59.63 -99.33 -48.94
CA SER A 21 58.97 -100.56 -48.48
C SER A 21 58.24 -100.33 -47.15
N SER A 22 57.08 -100.96 -46.97
CA SER A 22 56.41 -101.03 -45.68
C SER A 22 57.23 -101.86 -44.68
N ILE A 23 57.38 -101.34 -43.46
CA ILE A 23 58.07 -102.03 -42.36
C ILE A 23 56.99 -102.56 -41.42
N ASN A 24 56.91 -103.88 -41.25
CA ASN A 24 55.90 -104.51 -40.39
C ASN A 24 56.55 -105.52 -39.45
N GLY A 25 56.39 -105.35 -38.14
CA GLY A 25 56.91 -106.23 -37.10
C GLY A 25 56.96 -105.57 -35.71
N ASN A 26 57.52 -106.26 -34.72
CA ASN A 26 57.69 -105.74 -33.36
C ASN A 26 59.11 -105.19 -33.09
N GLY A 27 59.94 -105.05 -34.14
CA GLY A 27 61.33 -104.58 -34.07
C GLY A 27 61.45 -103.05 -34.03
N GLU A 28 62.66 -102.53 -33.93
CA GLU A 28 62.93 -101.09 -33.79
C GLU A 28 63.38 -100.44 -35.11
N ILE A 29 62.96 -99.19 -35.37
CA ILE A 29 63.61 -98.31 -36.34
C ILE A 29 64.56 -97.38 -35.57
N GLN A 30 65.84 -97.40 -35.91
CA GLN A 30 66.82 -96.47 -35.37
C GLN A 30 67.39 -95.61 -36.49
N ASN A 31 67.17 -94.29 -36.45
CA ASN A 31 67.86 -93.34 -37.32
C ASN A 31 69.00 -92.68 -36.53
N LEU A 32 70.23 -93.11 -36.81
CA LEU A 32 71.44 -92.66 -36.13
C LEU A 32 72.09 -91.43 -36.78
N ALA A 33 71.94 -91.26 -38.10
CA ALA A 33 72.51 -90.15 -38.86
C ALA A 33 71.89 -90.08 -40.26
N GLY A 34 71.94 -88.89 -40.87
CA GLY A 34 71.43 -88.62 -42.21
C GLY A 34 69.92 -88.38 -42.24
N THR A 35 69.40 -87.96 -43.40
CA THR A 35 67.96 -87.78 -43.64
C THR A 35 67.37 -89.05 -44.25
N THR A 36 66.51 -89.75 -43.51
CA THR A 36 65.81 -90.96 -43.96
C THR A 36 64.35 -90.63 -44.22
N ILE A 37 63.84 -90.95 -45.42
CA ILE A 37 62.46 -90.67 -45.83
C ILE A 37 61.72 -91.99 -46.01
N LEU A 38 60.68 -92.24 -45.22
CA LEU A 38 59.81 -93.40 -45.36
C LEU A 38 58.67 -93.08 -46.32
N THR A 39 58.61 -93.75 -47.47
CA THR A 39 57.58 -93.53 -48.51
C THR A 39 56.67 -94.74 -48.72
N GLY A 40 56.97 -95.89 -48.10
CA GLY A 40 56.17 -97.12 -48.22
C GLY A 40 54.81 -97.03 -47.55
N THR A 41 53.77 -97.57 -48.17
CA THR A 41 52.38 -97.44 -47.70
C THR A 41 52.14 -98.14 -46.36
N GLY A 42 52.00 -97.39 -45.26
CA GLY A 42 51.73 -97.90 -43.91
C GLY A 42 52.84 -98.80 -43.34
N SER A 43 53.23 -98.55 -42.08
CA SER A 43 54.25 -99.34 -41.39
C SER A 43 53.85 -99.55 -39.93
N SER A 44 54.14 -100.72 -39.37
CA SER A 44 53.93 -101.04 -37.96
C SER A 44 55.19 -101.60 -37.33
N VAL A 45 55.68 -100.96 -36.28
CA VAL A 45 56.95 -101.26 -35.61
C VAL A 45 56.83 -101.27 -34.08
N GLY A 46 57.84 -101.81 -33.40
CA GLY A 46 58.00 -101.77 -31.95
C GLY A 46 58.42 -100.37 -31.48
N ALA A 47 59.70 -100.05 -31.44
CA ALA A 47 60.17 -98.71 -31.05
C ALA A 47 60.68 -97.92 -32.26
N VAL A 48 60.63 -96.59 -32.18
CA VAL A 48 61.33 -95.69 -33.10
C VAL A 48 62.20 -94.74 -32.32
N SER A 49 63.48 -94.66 -32.66
CA SER A 49 64.41 -93.71 -32.06
C SER A 49 65.15 -92.92 -33.15
N VAL A 50 65.06 -91.59 -33.08
CA VAL A 50 65.81 -90.67 -33.92
C VAL A 50 66.89 -90.04 -33.05
N SER A 51 68.11 -90.56 -33.16
CA SER A 51 69.23 -90.18 -32.28
C SER A 51 69.99 -88.96 -32.81
N ASN A 52 70.12 -88.83 -34.13
CA ASN A 52 70.72 -87.68 -34.84
C ASN A 52 70.28 -87.74 -36.33
N GLY A 53 70.34 -86.62 -37.05
CA GLY A 53 69.77 -86.52 -38.41
C GLY A 53 68.25 -86.34 -38.43
N GLU A 54 67.61 -86.66 -39.57
CA GLU A 54 66.18 -86.46 -39.80
C GLU A 54 65.48 -87.77 -40.16
N LEU A 55 64.39 -88.10 -39.47
CA LEU A 55 63.45 -89.13 -39.92
C LEU A 55 62.19 -88.46 -40.45
N SER A 56 61.94 -88.61 -41.75
CA SER A 56 60.83 -88.00 -42.47
C SER A 56 59.79 -89.06 -42.86
N LEU A 57 58.54 -88.83 -42.48
CA LEU A 57 57.38 -89.66 -42.82
C LEU A 57 56.66 -89.03 -44.02
N ALA A 58 56.78 -89.66 -45.18
CA ALA A 58 56.14 -89.26 -46.43
C ALA A 58 55.27 -90.40 -47.03
N GLN A 59 54.93 -91.38 -46.20
CA GLN A 59 54.13 -92.54 -46.56
C GLN A 59 52.63 -92.25 -46.63
N THR A 60 51.91 -92.92 -47.52
CA THR A 60 50.43 -92.96 -47.47
C THR A 60 49.98 -93.97 -46.40
N GLY A 61 49.26 -93.50 -45.38
CA GLY A 61 48.86 -94.29 -44.20
C GLY A 61 49.77 -94.10 -43.00
N ALA A 62 49.30 -94.46 -41.80
CA ALA A 62 50.01 -94.18 -40.55
C ALA A 62 51.25 -95.05 -40.33
N LEU A 63 52.28 -94.49 -39.69
CA LEU A 63 53.33 -95.26 -39.02
C LEU A 63 52.83 -95.57 -37.60
N THR A 64 52.61 -96.85 -37.29
CA THR A 64 52.27 -97.30 -35.94
C THR A 64 53.52 -97.74 -35.18
N ALA A 65 53.76 -97.18 -34.00
CA ALA A 65 54.90 -97.53 -33.13
C ALA A 65 54.42 -97.78 -31.69
N ALA A 66 55.06 -98.66 -30.93
CA ALA A 66 54.84 -98.79 -29.49
C ALA A 66 55.44 -97.60 -28.71
N SER A 67 56.56 -97.03 -29.15
CA SER A 67 57.14 -95.79 -28.63
C SER A 67 57.88 -95.02 -29.71
N TYR A 68 57.96 -93.68 -29.57
CA TYR A 68 58.67 -92.82 -30.52
C TYR A 68 59.44 -91.75 -29.77
N THR A 69 60.77 -91.69 -29.96
CA THR A 69 61.63 -90.73 -29.28
C THR A 69 62.49 -89.96 -30.29
N THR A 70 62.42 -88.63 -30.23
CA THR A 70 63.35 -87.72 -30.94
C THR A 70 64.33 -87.14 -29.94
N ALA A 71 65.62 -87.46 -30.08
CA ALA A 71 66.68 -86.97 -29.21
C ALA A 71 67.04 -85.50 -29.52
N SER A 72 67.81 -84.86 -28.63
CA SER A 72 68.26 -83.48 -28.79
C SER A 72 69.04 -83.28 -30.10
N ASN A 73 68.79 -82.17 -30.80
CA ASN A 73 69.32 -81.84 -32.13
C ASN A 73 68.87 -82.76 -33.28
N ALA A 74 68.05 -83.78 -33.02
CA ALA A 74 67.46 -84.62 -34.07
C ALA A 74 66.16 -84.01 -34.60
N VAL A 75 65.78 -84.39 -35.82
CA VAL A 75 64.59 -83.87 -36.52
C VAL A 75 63.63 -85.02 -36.82
N THR A 76 62.37 -84.84 -36.45
CA THR A 76 61.27 -85.65 -36.98
C THR A 76 60.46 -84.78 -37.93
N THR A 77 60.25 -85.26 -39.14
CA THR A 77 59.43 -84.57 -40.14
C THR A 77 58.22 -85.42 -40.50
N ILE A 78 57.01 -84.86 -40.44
CA ILE A 78 55.78 -85.54 -40.85
C ILE A 78 55.16 -84.72 -42.00
N GLY A 79 55.20 -85.25 -43.22
CA GLY A 79 54.79 -84.54 -44.43
C GLY A 79 53.37 -84.86 -44.89
N GLY A 80 52.67 -83.87 -45.45
CA GLY A 80 51.38 -84.05 -46.13
C GLY A 80 50.30 -84.69 -45.25
N ASP A 81 49.66 -85.76 -45.74
CA ASP A 81 48.64 -86.54 -45.02
C ASP A 81 49.23 -87.73 -44.23
N ALA A 82 50.55 -87.75 -43.98
CA ALA A 82 51.18 -88.79 -43.16
C ALA A 82 50.77 -88.65 -41.68
N GLN A 83 50.60 -89.79 -41.01
CA GLN A 83 50.21 -89.84 -39.60
C GLN A 83 51.19 -90.70 -38.80
N LEU A 84 51.38 -90.34 -37.54
CA LEU A 84 52.15 -91.10 -36.56
C LEU A 84 51.24 -91.55 -35.42
N ALA A 85 51.06 -92.85 -35.27
CA ALA A 85 50.27 -93.45 -34.20
C ALA A 85 51.18 -94.18 -33.21
N VAL A 86 51.33 -93.66 -32.01
CA VAL A 86 52.18 -94.19 -30.95
C VAL A 86 51.31 -94.86 -29.88
N ALA A 87 51.41 -96.17 -29.68
CA ALA A 87 50.60 -96.86 -28.67
C ALA A 87 51.02 -96.52 -27.23
N GLY A 88 52.25 -96.03 -27.02
CA GLY A 88 52.80 -95.58 -25.75
C GLY A 88 53.14 -94.08 -25.77
N THR A 89 54.39 -93.74 -25.44
CA THR A 89 54.81 -92.34 -25.31
C THR A 89 55.46 -91.81 -26.59
N PHE A 90 55.00 -90.64 -27.04
CA PHE A 90 55.73 -89.78 -27.99
C PHE A 90 56.60 -88.79 -27.20
N THR A 91 57.92 -88.89 -27.35
CA THR A 91 58.89 -88.06 -26.61
C THR A 91 59.69 -87.19 -27.55
N GLN A 92 59.71 -85.89 -27.28
CA GLN A 92 60.58 -84.93 -27.94
C GLN A 92 61.47 -84.26 -26.89
N ALA A 93 62.79 -84.44 -27.04
CA ALA A 93 63.76 -83.86 -26.12
C ALA A 93 63.97 -82.35 -26.36
N ALA A 94 64.63 -81.68 -25.41
CA ALA A 94 65.12 -80.31 -25.58
C ALA A 94 65.99 -80.18 -26.84
N ASP A 95 65.87 -79.06 -27.54
CA ASP A 95 66.54 -78.75 -28.81
C ASP A 95 66.23 -79.69 -29.99
N ALA A 96 65.31 -80.66 -29.84
CA ALA A 96 64.81 -81.47 -30.94
C ALA A 96 63.79 -80.67 -31.78
N THR A 97 63.70 -80.98 -33.07
CA THR A 97 62.74 -80.30 -33.98
C THR A 97 61.68 -81.27 -34.49
N LEU A 98 60.41 -80.87 -34.37
CA LEU A 98 59.28 -81.52 -35.02
C LEU A 98 58.82 -80.62 -36.17
N ASN A 99 59.09 -81.04 -37.40
CA ASN A 99 58.53 -80.42 -38.59
C ASN A 99 57.25 -81.15 -38.99
N THR A 100 56.17 -80.43 -39.23
CA THR A 100 54.93 -81.02 -39.66
C THR A 100 54.19 -80.16 -40.67
N THR A 101 53.33 -80.77 -41.48
CA THR A 101 52.46 -80.08 -42.44
C THR A 101 51.01 -80.38 -42.12
N ILE A 102 50.15 -79.37 -42.02
CA ILE A 102 48.71 -79.58 -41.85
C ILE A 102 48.16 -80.20 -43.14
N GLY A 103 47.75 -81.47 -43.05
CA GLY A 103 47.15 -82.23 -44.15
C GLY A 103 45.68 -81.86 -44.42
N THR A 104 45.08 -82.54 -45.39
CA THR A 104 43.68 -82.30 -45.85
C THR A 104 42.62 -83.07 -45.05
N THR A 105 43.05 -83.99 -44.17
CA THR A 105 42.17 -85.00 -43.54
C THR A 105 41.55 -84.58 -42.21
N ASN A 106 41.89 -83.41 -41.66
CA ASN A 106 41.44 -82.90 -40.36
C ASN A 106 41.57 -83.90 -39.19
N LEU A 107 42.51 -84.84 -39.30
CA LEU A 107 42.86 -85.81 -38.26
C LEU A 107 44.13 -85.35 -37.53
N PRO A 108 44.32 -85.70 -36.24
CA PRO A 108 45.59 -85.47 -35.56
C PRO A 108 46.76 -86.08 -36.32
N ILE A 109 47.85 -85.33 -36.44
CA ILE A 109 49.07 -85.77 -37.12
C ILE A 109 49.77 -86.83 -36.26
N ILE A 110 49.72 -86.65 -34.93
CA ILE A 110 50.25 -87.58 -33.94
C ILE A 110 49.11 -88.00 -33.02
N THR A 111 48.89 -89.30 -32.89
CA THR A 111 48.08 -89.88 -31.81
C THR A 111 49.00 -90.67 -30.88
N ALA A 112 49.00 -90.41 -29.58
CA ALA A 112 49.82 -91.12 -28.61
C ALA A 112 49.02 -91.56 -27.36
N ASP A 113 49.54 -92.47 -26.54
CA ASP A 113 48.96 -92.65 -25.20
C ASP A 113 49.32 -91.45 -24.30
N THR A 114 50.60 -91.08 -24.28
CA THR A 114 51.13 -89.90 -23.60
C THR A 114 52.10 -89.15 -24.50
N ALA A 115 52.27 -87.84 -24.28
CA ALA A 115 53.32 -87.06 -24.94
C ALA A 115 54.16 -86.25 -23.95
N ALA A 116 55.47 -86.21 -24.19
CA ALA A 116 56.41 -85.35 -23.49
C ALA A 116 57.05 -84.42 -24.50
N LEU A 117 56.73 -83.12 -24.41
CA LEU A 117 57.08 -82.11 -25.42
C LEU A 117 58.10 -81.11 -24.88
N ASP A 118 59.10 -80.83 -25.70
CA ASP A 118 60.11 -79.78 -25.54
C ASP A 118 60.68 -79.47 -26.94
N GLY A 119 61.63 -78.55 -27.04
CA GLY A 119 62.28 -78.17 -28.30
C GLY A 119 61.36 -77.35 -29.22
N THR A 120 61.59 -77.46 -30.53
CA THR A 120 60.93 -76.62 -31.55
C THR A 120 59.85 -77.39 -32.32
N LEU A 121 58.68 -76.77 -32.47
CA LEU A 121 57.62 -77.19 -33.39
C LEU A 121 57.61 -76.27 -34.61
N ASN A 122 57.85 -76.81 -35.80
CA ASN A 122 57.64 -76.10 -37.06
C ASN A 122 56.42 -76.69 -37.78
N VAL A 123 55.42 -75.87 -38.09
CA VAL A 123 54.21 -76.29 -38.82
C VAL A 123 54.10 -75.50 -40.11
N THR A 124 53.83 -76.18 -41.21
CA THR A 124 53.53 -75.57 -42.52
C THR A 124 52.12 -75.95 -42.99
N GLY A 125 51.55 -75.23 -43.95
CA GLY A 125 50.24 -75.55 -44.53
C GLY A 125 49.02 -74.92 -43.85
N PHE A 126 49.20 -74.10 -42.80
CA PHE A 126 48.10 -73.35 -42.20
C PHE A 126 47.63 -72.21 -43.14
N SER A 127 46.33 -72.14 -43.43
CA SER A 127 45.73 -71.15 -44.36
C SER A 127 44.41 -70.55 -43.87
N GLY A 128 44.22 -70.47 -42.55
CA GLY A 128 42.98 -69.95 -41.98
C GLY A 128 42.74 -68.48 -42.33
N THR A 129 41.47 -68.10 -42.46
CA THR A 129 41.02 -66.70 -42.46
C THR A 129 40.60 -66.30 -41.05
N VAL A 130 40.84 -65.05 -40.66
CA VAL A 130 40.36 -64.52 -39.37
C VAL A 130 38.83 -64.61 -39.32
N ALA A 131 38.30 -65.31 -38.33
CA ALA A 131 36.87 -65.50 -38.16
C ALA A 131 36.18 -64.24 -37.63
N THR A 132 34.86 -64.14 -37.80
CA THR A 132 34.07 -62.98 -37.36
C THR A 132 33.59 -63.07 -35.91
N THR A 133 33.77 -64.21 -35.23
CA THR A 133 33.41 -64.38 -33.80
C THR A 133 34.57 -64.96 -32.98
N ALA A 134 34.61 -64.66 -31.68
CA ALA A 134 35.62 -65.20 -30.78
C ALA A 134 35.54 -66.73 -30.63
N SER A 135 34.33 -67.27 -30.50
CA SER A 135 34.10 -68.72 -30.40
C SER A 135 34.56 -69.48 -31.64
N SER A 136 34.42 -68.89 -32.84
CA SER A 136 34.83 -69.52 -34.10
C SER A 136 36.34 -69.49 -34.33
N LEU A 137 37.07 -68.52 -33.77
CA LEU A 137 38.53 -68.58 -33.72
C LEU A 137 39.00 -69.80 -32.94
N LEU A 138 38.47 -69.99 -31.72
CA LEU A 138 38.80 -71.14 -30.87
C LEU A 138 38.39 -72.48 -31.51
N ALA A 139 37.28 -72.51 -32.26
CA ALA A 139 36.84 -73.71 -32.98
C ALA A 139 37.65 -74.00 -34.27
N SER A 140 38.48 -73.06 -34.74
CA SER A 140 39.31 -73.22 -35.94
C SER A 140 40.72 -73.77 -35.65
N GLU A 141 40.99 -74.10 -34.39
CA GLU A 141 42.24 -74.75 -33.98
C GLU A 141 42.36 -76.17 -34.57
N VAL A 142 43.56 -76.49 -35.08
CA VAL A 142 43.91 -77.81 -35.59
C VAL A 142 44.65 -78.58 -34.52
N THR A 143 44.12 -79.73 -34.11
CA THR A 143 44.83 -80.66 -33.22
C THR A 143 45.97 -81.34 -33.96
N LEU A 144 47.21 -81.04 -33.58
CA LEU A 144 48.39 -81.73 -34.13
C LEU A 144 48.69 -83.02 -33.37
N ILE A 145 48.56 -82.97 -32.05
CA ILE A 145 48.85 -84.09 -31.15
C ILE A 145 47.62 -84.38 -30.33
N GLN A 146 47.15 -85.62 -30.37
CA GLN A 146 46.08 -86.12 -29.51
C GLN A 146 46.64 -87.24 -28.63
N THR A 147 46.38 -87.16 -27.33
CA THR A 147 46.76 -88.17 -26.35
C THR A 147 45.54 -88.73 -25.61
N THR A 148 45.62 -89.96 -25.08
CA THR A 148 44.61 -90.53 -24.17
C THR A 148 44.87 -90.22 -22.70
N ASN A 149 46.15 -90.12 -22.31
CA ASN A 149 46.60 -89.99 -20.91
C ASN A 149 47.44 -88.72 -20.65
N GLY A 150 47.43 -87.75 -21.57
CA GLY A 150 47.90 -86.39 -21.33
C GLY A 150 49.25 -86.03 -21.96
N ILE A 151 49.46 -84.72 -22.02
CA ILE A 151 50.65 -84.05 -22.52
C ILE A 151 51.38 -83.37 -21.36
N THR A 152 52.65 -83.69 -21.20
CA THR A 152 53.58 -83.09 -20.25
C THR A 152 54.63 -82.25 -20.97
N GLY A 153 55.07 -81.16 -20.34
CA GLY A 153 55.91 -80.16 -21.03
C GLY A 153 55.12 -79.25 -21.99
N ASP A 154 55.86 -78.50 -22.81
CA ASP A 154 55.39 -77.68 -23.93
C ASP A 154 56.59 -77.43 -24.86
N PHE A 155 56.34 -77.10 -26.13
CA PHE A 155 57.41 -76.68 -27.02
C PHE A 155 58.00 -75.35 -26.54
N SER A 156 59.34 -75.26 -26.51
CA SER A 156 60.03 -74.03 -26.18
C SER A 156 59.96 -73.00 -27.30
N SER A 157 59.70 -73.42 -28.54
CA SER A 157 59.41 -72.56 -29.67
C SER A 157 58.39 -73.20 -30.60
N VAL A 158 57.38 -72.42 -31.01
CA VAL A 158 56.40 -72.82 -32.03
C VAL A 158 56.49 -71.84 -33.19
N ASN A 159 56.77 -72.36 -34.39
CA ASN A 159 56.86 -71.62 -35.63
C ASN A 159 55.86 -72.19 -36.63
N LEU A 160 54.82 -71.42 -36.94
CA LEU A 160 53.73 -71.85 -37.83
C LEU A 160 53.95 -71.34 -39.27
N GLY A 161 55.20 -71.43 -39.74
CA GLY A 161 55.55 -71.21 -41.14
C GLY A 161 55.53 -69.74 -41.59
N GLY A 162 55.73 -68.79 -40.67
CA GLY A 162 55.70 -67.36 -40.96
C GLY A 162 54.29 -66.76 -41.09
N GLY A 163 53.24 -67.50 -40.73
CA GLY A 163 51.90 -66.95 -40.60
C GLY A 163 51.85 -65.82 -39.55
N SER A 164 51.27 -64.68 -39.91
CA SER A 164 51.01 -63.57 -38.99
C SER A 164 49.52 -63.25 -38.97
N SER A 165 49.04 -62.78 -37.81
CA SER A 165 47.73 -62.14 -37.78
C SER A 165 47.84 -60.75 -38.42
N ALA A 166 46.89 -60.41 -39.30
CA ALA A 166 46.77 -59.07 -39.87
C ALA A 166 46.13 -58.06 -38.90
N VAL A 167 45.61 -58.53 -37.76
CA VAL A 167 44.90 -57.75 -36.75
C VAL A 167 45.49 -57.97 -35.37
N ASP A 168 45.38 -56.99 -34.49
CA ASP A 168 45.97 -57.01 -33.15
C ASP A 168 45.24 -57.90 -32.14
N TYR A 169 43.92 -58.10 -32.30
CA TYR A 169 43.08 -58.89 -31.41
C TYR A 169 43.08 -60.40 -31.67
N VAL A 170 43.81 -60.85 -32.70
CA VAL A 170 44.04 -62.26 -32.99
C VAL A 170 45.53 -62.56 -32.95
N THR A 171 45.90 -63.65 -32.29
CA THR A 171 47.27 -64.18 -32.31
C THR A 171 47.27 -65.56 -32.94
N LEU A 172 48.40 -65.94 -33.54
CA LEU A 172 48.62 -67.30 -33.97
C LEU A 172 49.30 -68.05 -32.81
N ALA A 173 48.63 -69.05 -32.26
CA ALA A 173 49.08 -69.75 -31.06
C ALA A 173 49.13 -71.26 -31.29
N GLY A 174 50.17 -71.89 -30.73
CA GLY A 174 50.22 -73.31 -30.47
C GLY A 174 50.21 -73.53 -28.97
N GLY A 175 49.40 -74.46 -28.49
CA GLY A 175 49.27 -74.71 -27.06
C GLY A 175 48.43 -75.93 -26.73
N LYS A 176 48.52 -76.35 -25.48
CA LYS A 176 47.75 -77.48 -24.97
C LYS A 176 46.30 -77.08 -24.72
N SER A 177 45.37 -78.00 -25.02
CA SER A 177 44.00 -77.91 -24.54
C SER A 177 43.97 -77.88 -23.01
N THR A 178 42.89 -77.34 -22.44
CA THR A 178 42.73 -77.21 -20.99
C THR A 178 42.75 -78.53 -20.22
N ASP A 179 42.38 -79.64 -20.86
CA ASP A 179 42.46 -81.00 -20.29
C ASP A 179 43.84 -81.66 -20.47
N ASN A 180 44.79 -80.97 -21.12
CA ASN A 180 46.10 -81.45 -21.55
C ASN A 180 46.06 -82.70 -22.45
N LEU A 181 44.93 -83.02 -23.11
CA LEU A 181 44.85 -84.18 -24.00
C LEU A 181 45.24 -83.84 -25.44
N GLN A 182 45.16 -82.57 -25.84
CA GLN A 182 45.41 -82.11 -27.20
C GLN A 182 46.50 -81.05 -27.24
N TYR A 183 47.32 -81.05 -28.29
CA TYR A 183 48.16 -79.92 -28.68
C TYR A 183 47.57 -79.32 -29.94
N ASN A 184 47.02 -78.12 -29.81
CA ASN A 184 46.31 -77.41 -30.85
C ASN A 184 47.18 -76.29 -31.42
N VAL A 185 47.05 -76.03 -32.72
CA VAL A 185 47.62 -74.84 -33.36
C VAL A 185 46.54 -74.13 -34.17
N GLY A 186 46.48 -72.81 -34.09
CA GLY A 186 45.49 -72.04 -34.82
C GLY A 186 45.44 -70.58 -34.41
N PHE A 187 44.34 -69.92 -34.72
CA PHE A 187 44.09 -68.56 -34.29
C PHE A 187 43.42 -68.54 -32.90
N GLY A 188 44.02 -67.82 -31.97
CA GLY A 188 43.46 -67.52 -30.66
C GLY A 188 43.16 -66.03 -30.50
N LEU A 189 42.33 -65.68 -29.52
CA LEU A 189 42.19 -64.29 -29.11
C LEU A 189 43.45 -63.80 -28.41
N THR A 190 43.97 -62.64 -28.81
CA THR A 190 45.15 -62.07 -28.15
C THR A 190 44.90 -61.74 -26.69
N TRP A 191 43.64 -61.51 -26.29
CA TRP A 191 43.23 -61.38 -24.88
C TRP A 191 43.65 -62.58 -24.03
N LEU A 192 43.63 -63.80 -24.58
CA LEU A 192 43.89 -65.06 -23.86
C LEU A 192 45.31 -65.59 -24.09
N ALA A 193 46.17 -64.85 -24.80
CA ALA A 193 47.47 -65.32 -25.29
C ALA A 193 48.61 -65.34 -24.25
N GLY A 194 48.30 -65.16 -22.97
CA GLY A 194 49.29 -65.17 -21.88
C GLY A 194 50.26 -63.98 -21.87
N PRO A 195 51.29 -63.99 -21.00
CA PRO A 195 52.19 -62.85 -20.75
C PRO A 195 52.98 -62.32 -21.95
N THR A 196 53.32 -63.16 -22.92
CA THR A 196 54.21 -62.80 -24.04
C THR A 196 53.48 -62.04 -25.15
N ALA A 197 52.25 -62.45 -25.47
CA ALA A 197 51.47 -61.88 -26.57
C ALA A 197 50.21 -61.15 -26.11
N GLY A 198 49.80 -61.29 -24.84
CA GLY A 198 48.56 -60.74 -24.30
C GLY A 198 48.36 -59.25 -24.57
N ASN A 199 47.20 -58.89 -25.13
CA ASN A 199 46.78 -57.51 -25.32
C ASN A 199 45.25 -57.38 -25.16
N GLY A 200 44.79 -56.16 -24.85
CA GLY A 200 43.37 -55.84 -24.76
C GLY A 200 42.90 -54.90 -25.86
N VAL A 201 43.63 -54.78 -26.97
CA VAL A 201 43.33 -53.83 -28.06
C VAL A 201 42.66 -54.57 -29.22
N PHE A 202 41.53 -54.03 -29.67
CA PHE A 202 40.78 -54.49 -30.82
C PHE A 202 40.73 -53.38 -31.87
N THR A 203 41.68 -53.38 -32.81
CA THR A 203 41.73 -52.44 -33.93
C THR A 203 41.04 -53.02 -35.16
N LEU A 204 39.80 -52.57 -35.41
CA LEU A 204 39.04 -52.92 -36.59
C LEU A 204 39.16 -51.77 -37.59
N ALA A 205 40.06 -51.88 -38.57
CA ALA A 205 40.56 -50.75 -39.34
C ALA A 205 39.47 -50.06 -40.18
N ASN A 206 38.60 -50.82 -40.84
CA ASN A 206 37.62 -50.29 -41.79
C ASN A 206 36.22 -50.27 -41.19
N THR A 207 35.36 -49.37 -41.68
CA THR A 207 33.97 -49.25 -41.25
C THR A 207 33.13 -50.52 -41.47
N SER A 208 33.50 -51.34 -42.47
CA SER A 208 32.88 -52.64 -42.74
C SER A 208 33.33 -53.76 -41.80
N ASP A 209 34.43 -53.56 -41.08
CA ASP A 209 35.01 -54.60 -40.23
C ASP A 209 34.10 -54.81 -39.02
N THR A 210 33.72 -56.06 -38.78
CA THR A 210 32.93 -56.45 -37.62
C THR A 210 33.54 -57.66 -36.93
N PHE A 211 33.66 -57.61 -35.61
CA PHE A 211 34.10 -58.75 -34.81
C PHE A 211 33.21 -58.92 -33.58
N ASN A 212 32.68 -60.12 -33.36
CA ASN A 212 31.78 -60.43 -32.25
C ASN A 212 32.51 -61.25 -31.17
N VAL A 213 32.70 -60.64 -30.00
CA VAL A 213 33.19 -61.31 -28.79
C VAL A 213 31.98 -61.96 -28.10
N ASP A 214 31.74 -63.21 -28.45
CA ASP A 214 30.66 -64.06 -27.93
C ASP A 214 31.12 -65.02 -26.82
N ILE A 215 32.32 -64.82 -26.29
CA ILE A 215 32.84 -65.48 -25.09
C ILE A 215 33.17 -64.43 -24.02
N ALA A 216 33.03 -64.77 -22.74
CA ALA A 216 33.27 -63.81 -21.65
C ALA A 216 34.77 -63.51 -21.50
N LEU A 217 35.12 -62.22 -21.50
CA LEU A 217 36.46 -61.73 -21.20
C LEU A 217 36.58 -61.45 -19.70
N GLY A 218 37.50 -62.16 -19.04
CA GLY A 218 37.89 -61.91 -17.65
C GLY A 218 39.31 -61.35 -17.54
N ASP A 219 39.66 -60.85 -16.34
CA ASP A 219 41.00 -60.34 -16.03
C ASP A 219 42.08 -61.40 -16.27
N GLN A 220 43.22 -60.96 -16.79
CA GLN A 220 44.39 -61.77 -17.08
C GLN A 220 45.57 -61.37 -16.17
N THR A 221 46.42 -62.34 -15.84
CA THR A 221 47.56 -62.14 -14.93
C THR A 221 48.86 -61.91 -15.70
N GLY A 222 49.48 -60.75 -15.48
CA GLY A 222 50.76 -60.35 -16.09
C GLY A 222 52.00 -60.67 -15.24
N PRO A 223 53.19 -60.13 -15.58
CA PRO A 223 53.41 -58.95 -16.46
C PRO A 223 53.32 -59.27 -17.96
N PHE A 224 52.76 -58.35 -18.75
CA PHE A 224 52.64 -58.50 -20.20
C PHE A 224 53.73 -57.73 -20.96
N THR A 225 54.34 -58.34 -21.99
CA THR A 225 55.37 -57.70 -22.84
C THR A 225 54.83 -56.48 -23.59
N SER A 226 53.53 -56.46 -23.90
CA SER A 226 52.83 -55.35 -24.54
C SER A 226 52.68 -54.11 -23.65
N GLY A 227 52.93 -54.22 -22.34
CA GLY A 227 52.60 -53.19 -21.35
C GLY A 227 51.12 -53.12 -20.98
N TRP A 228 50.31 -54.07 -21.46
CA TRP A 228 48.90 -54.17 -21.09
C TRP A 228 48.71 -54.52 -19.61
N SER A 229 47.62 -54.02 -19.01
CA SER A 229 47.29 -54.25 -17.59
C SER A 229 46.63 -55.59 -17.30
N GLY A 230 46.26 -56.35 -18.33
CA GLY A 230 45.53 -57.62 -18.20
C GLY A 230 44.00 -57.47 -18.06
N ASN A 231 43.49 -56.26 -17.90
CA ASN A 231 42.06 -56.01 -17.62
C ASN A 231 41.43 -54.86 -18.41
N LYS A 232 42.22 -54.09 -19.17
CA LYS A 232 41.74 -52.96 -19.98
C LYS A 232 41.31 -53.43 -21.38
N LEU A 233 40.09 -53.10 -21.80
CA LEU A 233 39.63 -53.28 -23.18
C LEU A 233 39.76 -51.95 -23.95
N THR A 234 40.40 -51.97 -25.12
CA THR A 234 40.52 -50.80 -26.00
C THR A 234 39.97 -51.14 -27.38
N LYS A 235 38.87 -50.49 -27.78
CA LYS A 235 38.36 -50.55 -29.15
C LYS A 235 38.97 -49.43 -29.99
N ALA A 236 39.66 -49.77 -31.07
CA ALA A 236 40.27 -48.83 -32.02
C ALA A 236 39.84 -49.13 -33.48
N GLY A 237 40.20 -48.22 -34.40
CA GLY A 237 39.82 -48.30 -35.82
C GLY A 237 38.33 -48.03 -36.08
N ASP A 238 37.93 -47.89 -37.34
CA ASP A 238 36.60 -47.39 -37.73
C ASP A 238 35.47 -48.44 -37.65
N GLY A 239 35.80 -49.73 -37.51
CA GLY A 239 34.84 -50.84 -37.51
C GLY A 239 34.03 -51.01 -36.23
N THR A 240 33.25 -52.09 -36.16
CA THR A 240 32.34 -52.42 -35.05
C THR A 240 32.81 -53.65 -34.24
N LEU A 241 33.15 -53.46 -32.98
CA LEU A 241 33.35 -54.56 -32.04
C LEU A 241 32.03 -54.83 -31.31
N ILE A 242 31.56 -56.08 -31.31
CA ILE A 242 30.32 -56.48 -30.64
C ILE A 242 30.66 -57.29 -29.40
N LEU A 243 30.14 -56.92 -28.23
CA LEU A 243 30.25 -57.70 -26.99
C LEU A 243 28.96 -58.47 -26.74
N SER A 244 28.94 -59.77 -27.04
CA SER A 244 27.77 -60.65 -26.91
C SER A 244 27.86 -61.63 -25.72
N ALA A 245 28.85 -61.45 -24.85
CA ALA A 245 29.00 -62.18 -23.60
C ALA A 245 29.12 -61.21 -22.41
N ALA A 246 28.78 -61.70 -21.21
CA ALA A 246 28.82 -60.91 -19.99
C ALA A 246 30.27 -60.89 -19.48
N ASN A 247 30.99 -59.81 -19.79
CA ASN A 247 32.41 -59.71 -19.47
C ASN A 247 32.61 -59.36 -17.99
N THR A 248 33.65 -59.95 -17.40
CA THR A 248 33.99 -59.81 -15.98
C THR A 248 35.28 -59.05 -15.74
N TYR A 249 35.91 -58.52 -16.81
CA TYR A 249 37.09 -57.68 -16.66
C TYR A 249 36.78 -56.42 -15.84
N THR A 250 37.74 -56.01 -15.02
CA THR A 250 37.58 -54.92 -14.05
C THR A 250 38.25 -53.62 -14.48
N GLY A 251 39.04 -53.65 -15.55
CA GLY A 251 39.71 -52.47 -16.10
C GLY A 251 38.77 -51.56 -16.90
N GLU A 252 39.35 -50.52 -17.49
CA GLU A 252 38.65 -49.55 -18.33
C GLU A 252 38.21 -50.18 -19.67
N THR A 253 37.02 -49.81 -20.13
CA THR A 253 36.56 -49.98 -21.51
C THR A 253 36.77 -48.67 -22.27
N ALA A 254 37.85 -48.56 -23.02
CA ALA A 254 38.17 -47.38 -23.82
C ALA A 254 37.72 -47.58 -25.28
N VAL A 255 36.84 -46.71 -25.76
CA VAL A 255 36.43 -46.65 -27.17
C VAL A 255 37.18 -45.49 -27.83
N ASN A 256 38.29 -45.82 -28.49
CA ASN A 256 39.18 -44.86 -29.14
C ASN A 256 38.89 -44.68 -30.64
N GLY A 257 38.12 -45.58 -31.26
CA GLY A 257 37.71 -45.49 -32.67
C GLY A 257 36.47 -46.33 -32.98
N GLY A 258 35.69 -45.91 -33.98
CA GLY A 258 34.56 -46.69 -34.52
C GLY A 258 33.44 -46.94 -33.51
N THR A 259 32.84 -48.13 -33.58
CA THR A 259 31.67 -48.49 -32.74
C THR A 259 31.99 -49.65 -31.79
N LEU A 260 31.64 -49.51 -30.52
CA LEU A 260 31.49 -50.61 -29.57
C LEU A 260 30.00 -50.91 -29.43
N ARG A 261 29.54 -52.06 -29.91
CA ARG A 261 28.14 -52.50 -29.84
C ARG A 261 27.96 -53.57 -28.77
N THR A 262 26.84 -53.58 -28.05
CA THR A 262 26.49 -54.68 -27.14
C THR A 262 25.49 -55.65 -27.78
N GLY A 263 25.71 -56.95 -27.59
CA GLY A 263 24.81 -58.02 -28.02
C GLY A 263 23.95 -58.60 -26.89
N ILE A 264 24.23 -58.23 -25.64
CA ILE A 264 23.51 -58.67 -24.44
C ILE A 264 23.46 -57.55 -23.39
N ALA A 265 22.61 -57.69 -22.38
CA ALA A 265 22.61 -56.79 -21.23
C ALA A 265 23.85 -56.95 -20.34
N ASN A 266 24.29 -55.85 -19.71
CA ASN A 266 25.44 -55.79 -18.80
C ASN A 266 26.74 -56.39 -19.38
N ALA A 267 27.01 -56.13 -20.66
CA ALA A 267 28.18 -56.63 -21.37
C ALA A 267 29.52 -56.16 -20.75
N PHE A 268 29.54 -55.02 -20.06
CA PHE A 268 30.74 -54.42 -19.44
C PHE A 268 30.47 -53.84 -18.04
N ALA A 269 29.46 -54.34 -17.32
CA ALA A 269 29.03 -53.75 -16.04
C ALA A 269 30.10 -53.74 -14.94
N GLN A 270 31.11 -54.62 -15.03
CA GLN A 270 32.22 -54.67 -14.08
C GLN A 270 33.40 -53.77 -14.44
N SER A 271 33.42 -53.20 -15.65
CA SER A 271 34.44 -52.23 -16.05
C SER A 271 34.51 -51.08 -15.06
N SER A 272 35.72 -50.60 -14.76
CA SER A 272 35.93 -49.50 -13.82
C SER A 272 35.56 -48.14 -14.41
N ALA A 273 35.65 -48.01 -15.73
CA ALA A 273 35.26 -46.83 -16.48
C ALA A 273 34.89 -47.20 -17.92
N VAL A 274 33.99 -46.43 -18.52
CA VAL A 274 33.74 -46.43 -19.98
C VAL A 274 34.12 -45.06 -20.53
N THR A 275 35.16 -44.99 -21.37
CA THR A 275 35.64 -43.72 -21.94
C THR A 275 35.44 -43.72 -23.45
N LEU A 276 34.88 -42.62 -23.97
CA LEU A 276 34.51 -42.50 -25.38
C LEU A 276 35.29 -41.35 -26.04
N ALA A 277 36.20 -41.66 -26.96
CA ALA A 277 36.89 -40.64 -27.74
C ALA A 277 35.94 -39.92 -28.70
N ALA A 278 36.30 -38.72 -29.13
CA ALA A 278 35.51 -37.97 -30.11
C ALA A 278 35.35 -38.78 -31.41
N GLY A 279 34.14 -38.75 -31.98
CA GLY A 279 33.81 -39.49 -33.22
C GLY A 279 33.50 -40.98 -33.03
N THR A 280 33.57 -41.50 -31.80
CA THR A 280 33.23 -42.90 -31.50
C THR A 280 31.75 -43.07 -31.13
N THR A 281 31.26 -44.31 -31.17
CA THR A 281 29.89 -44.65 -30.74
C THR A 281 29.89 -45.86 -29.81
N LEU A 282 29.22 -45.72 -28.66
CA LEU A 282 28.75 -46.84 -27.83
C LEU A 282 27.31 -47.17 -28.23
N ASP A 283 27.09 -48.33 -28.84
CA ASP A 283 25.79 -48.79 -29.31
C ASP A 283 25.24 -49.88 -28.39
N LEU A 284 24.24 -49.54 -27.59
CA LEU A 284 23.61 -50.47 -26.65
C LEU A 284 22.71 -51.48 -27.37
N ASN A 285 22.35 -51.23 -28.64
CA ASN A 285 21.54 -52.12 -29.47
C ASN A 285 20.23 -52.59 -28.79
N GLY A 286 19.63 -51.72 -27.97
CA GLY A 286 18.40 -52.01 -27.24
C GLY A 286 18.57 -52.82 -25.95
N PHE A 287 19.80 -53.13 -25.53
CA PHE A 287 20.07 -53.85 -24.27
C PHE A 287 20.39 -52.91 -23.12
N ASN A 288 19.96 -53.29 -21.92
CA ASN A 288 20.27 -52.53 -20.70
C ASN A 288 21.76 -52.65 -20.36
N GLN A 289 22.42 -51.54 -20.08
CA GLN A 289 23.82 -51.52 -19.68
C GLN A 289 24.04 -50.72 -18.40
N THR A 290 25.01 -51.17 -17.61
CA THR A 290 25.61 -50.37 -16.54
C THR A 290 27.00 -49.93 -17.00
N ALA A 291 27.25 -48.62 -17.01
CA ALA A 291 28.53 -48.02 -17.35
C ALA A 291 29.06 -47.24 -16.14
N LYS A 292 30.18 -47.68 -15.57
CA LYS A 292 30.84 -46.92 -14.50
C LYS A 292 31.64 -45.77 -15.10
N GLN A 293 31.70 -44.63 -14.43
CA GLN A 293 32.52 -43.46 -14.82
C GLN A 293 32.42 -43.10 -16.32
N LEU A 294 31.21 -43.13 -16.89
CA LEU A 294 30.99 -42.85 -18.32
C LEU A 294 31.39 -41.41 -18.66
N SER A 295 32.38 -41.26 -19.53
CA SER A 295 32.95 -39.95 -19.89
C SER A 295 33.49 -39.90 -21.33
N GLY A 296 33.72 -38.68 -21.81
CA GLY A 296 34.35 -38.41 -23.10
C GLY A 296 33.50 -37.58 -24.05
N ALA A 297 33.75 -37.72 -25.35
CA ALA A 297 33.11 -36.94 -26.42
C ALA A 297 32.45 -37.82 -27.50
N GLY A 298 32.47 -39.15 -27.35
CA GLY A 298 31.78 -40.08 -28.24
C GLY A 298 30.29 -40.19 -27.93
N ASN A 299 29.54 -40.68 -28.91
CA ASN A 299 28.09 -40.81 -28.86
C ASN A 299 27.67 -42.09 -28.13
N VAL A 300 26.45 -42.09 -27.59
CA VAL A 300 25.76 -43.27 -27.07
C VAL A 300 24.44 -43.46 -27.82
N THR A 301 24.22 -44.65 -28.37
CA THR A 301 22.95 -45.01 -29.03
C THR A 301 22.26 -46.09 -28.18
N LEU A 302 21.12 -45.74 -27.58
CA LEU A 302 20.43 -46.59 -26.59
C LEU A 302 19.59 -47.71 -27.26
N GLY A 303 19.05 -47.45 -28.45
CA GLY A 303 17.91 -48.23 -28.96
C GLY A 303 16.73 -48.15 -27.98
N SER A 304 16.17 -49.29 -27.58
CA SER A 304 15.17 -49.40 -26.51
C SER A 304 15.77 -49.67 -25.11
N GLY A 305 17.09 -49.76 -24.97
CA GLY A 305 17.76 -50.19 -23.74
C GLY A 305 17.91 -49.06 -22.72
N ALA A 306 17.94 -49.40 -21.43
CA ALA A 306 18.23 -48.47 -20.36
C ALA A 306 19.74 -48.38 -20.09
N LEU A 307 20.27 -47.16 -19.97
CA LEU A 307 21.64 -46.89 -19.56
C LEU A 307 21.67 -46.48 -18.08
N THR A 308 22.30 -47.29 -17.23
CA THR A 308 22.67 -46.90 -15.87
C THR A 308 24.10 -46.37 -15.87
N ALA A 309 24.26 -45.06 -15.74
CA ALA A 309 25.56 -44.41 -15.57
C ALA A 309 25.89 -44.32 -14.07
N ASP A 310 26.80 -45.16 -13.60
CA ASP A 310 27.25 -45.18 -12.21
C ASP A 310 28.50 -44.32 -12.04
N ILE A 311 28.30 -43.08 -11.58
CA ILE A 311 29.32 -42.05 -11.52
C ILE A 311 29.69 -41.80 -10.06
N ALA A 312 30.79 -42.38 -9.61
CA ALA A 312 31.37 -42.23 -8.27
C ALA A 312 32.19 -40.94 -8.11
N ALA A 313 32.79 -40.43 -9.19
CA ALA A 313 33.57 -39.18 -9.21
C ALA A 313 33.26 -38.35 -10.46
N ALA A 314 33.54 -37.05 -10.43
CA ALA A 314 33.18 -36.11 -11.47
C ALA A 314 33.54 -36.61 -12.89
N ALA A 315 32.56 -36.62 -13.79
CA ALA A 315 32.69 -37.10 -15.15
C ALA A 315 31.95 -36.17 -16.13
N ASN A 316 32.46 -36.05 -17.35
CA ASN A 316 31.88 -35.22 -18.40
C ASN A 316 31.62 -36.06 -19.65
N LEU A 317 30.42 -35.97 -20.22
CA LEU A 317 30.09 -36.55 -21.52
C LEU A 317 29.50 -35.46 -22.43
N SER A 318 30.23 -35.14 -23.50
CA SER A 318 29.82 -34.12 -24.48
C SER A 318 29.21 -34.69 -25.76
N GLY A 319 29.29 -36.01 -25.96
CA GLY A 319 28.69 -36.67 -27.12
C GLY A 319 27.16 -36.81 -27.01
N LEU A 320 26.53 -37.09 -28.15
CA LEU A 320 25.08 -37.30 -28.26
C LEU A 320 24.66 -38.63 -27.65
N ILE A 321 23.68 -38.62 -26.74
CA ILE A 321 22.88 -39.77 -26.34
C ILE A 321 21.56 -39.74 -27.14
N SER A 322 21.21 -40.86 -27.78
CA SER A 322 20.02 -40.97 -28.65
C SER A 322 19.31 -42.31 -28.50
N GLY A 323 18.03 -42.38 -28.93
CA GLY A 323 17.21 -43.60 -28.91
C GLY A 323 15.95 -43.46 -28.05
N THR A 324 15.16 -44.53 -27.95
CA THR A 324 13.92 -44.52 -27.15
C THR A 324 14.13 -44.93 -25.69
N GLY A 325 15.32 -45.42 -25.36
CA GLY A 325 15.70 -45.88 -24.02
C GLY A 325 15.79 -44.76 -22.97
N SER A 326 15.93 -45.16 -21.71
CA SER A 326 16.06 -44.26 -20.55
C SER A 326 17.50 -44.16 -20.07
N VAL A 327 17.80 -43.07 -19.35
CA VAL A 327 19.10 -42.86 -18.70
C VAL A 327 18.91 -42.75 -17.19
N THR A 328 19.64 -43.54 -16.42
CA THR A 328 19.64 -43.50 -14.95
C THR A 328 21.03 -43.13 -14.44
N LYS A 329 21.13 -42.04 -13.69
CA LYS A 329 22.35 -41.62 -13.00
C LYS A 329 22.37 -42.17 -11.57
N THR A 330 23.40 -42.95 -11.24
CA THR A 330 23.72 -43.38 -9.86
C THR A 330 25.11 -42.92 -9.45
N GLY A 331 25.52 -43.22 -8.22
CA GLY A 331 26.80 -42.81 -7.66
C GLY A 331 26.83 -41.35 -7.21
N THR A 332 27.78 -41.01 -6.34
CA THR A 332 27.84 -39.71 -5.64
C THR A 332 28.49 -38.58 -6.45
N GLY A 333 29.17 -38.89 -7.55
CA GLY A 333 29.90 -37.92 -8.36
C GLY A 333 29.00 -37.06 -9.24
N ASP A 334 29.51 -35.90 -9.61
CA ASP A 334 28.88 -34.98 -10.56
C ASP A 334 28.99 -35.53 -11.99
N TRP A 335 27.93 -35.44 -12.78
CA TRP A 335 27.94 -35.84 -14.19
C TRP A 335 27.51 -34.67 -15.08
N THR A 336 28.45 -34.12 -15.84
CA THR A 336 28.17 -33.04 -16.77
C THR A 336 27.78 -33.61 -18.13
N LEU A 337 26.58 -33.26 -18.58
CA LEU A 337 26.06 -33.58 -19.90
C LEU A 337 25.99 -32.30 -20.72
N SER A 338 26.79 -32.23 -21.78
CA SER A 338 26.83 -31.09 -22.70
C SER A 338 26.44 -31.44 -24.14
N GLY A 339 26.23 -32.72 -24.45
CA GLY A 339 25.65 -33.15 -25.72
C GLY A 339 24.19 -32.69 -25.86
N ASN A 340 23.78 -32.37 -27.08
CA ASN A 340 22.37 -32.11 -27.41
C ASN A 340 21.63 -33.45 -27.53
N ASN A 341 21.07 -33.95 -26.43
CA ASN A 341 20.57 -35.32 -26.37
C ASN A 341 19.13 -35.44 -26.93
N SER A 342 18.85 -36.56 -27.59
CA SER A 342 17.57 -36.82 -28.30
C SER A 342 16.82 -38.06 -27.79
N TYR A 343 17.28 -38.65 -26.68
CA TYR A 343 16.61 -39.82 -26.15
C TYR A 343 15.27 -39.48 -25.49
N THR A 344 14.29 -40.37 -25.67
CA THR A 344 12.89 -40.09 -25.29
C THR A 344 12.42 -40.84 -24.03
N GLY A 345 13.17 -41.83 -23.55
CA GLY A 345 12.76 -42.67 -22.42
C GLY A 345 12.83 -42.00 -21.05
N GLY A 346 13.34 -40.77 -20.99
CA GLY A 346 13.46 -39.98 -19.76
C GLY A 346 14.77 -40.21 -19.01
N THR A 347 14.95 -39.40 -17.97
CA THR A 347 16.16 -39.38 -17.14
C THR A 347 15.79 -39.55 -15.67
N THR A 348 16.41 -40.49 -14.98
CA THR A 348 16.31 -40.63 -13.52
C THR A 348 17.62 -40.23 -12.87
N ILE A 349 17.58 -39.32 -11.90
CA ILE A 349 18.73 -38.89 -11.10
C ILE A 349 18.56 -39.44 -9.68
N SER A 350 19.17 -40.60 -9.40
CA SER A 350 19.01 -41.28 -8.12
C SER A 350 20.03 -40.85 -7.06
N ALA A 351 21.21 -40.39 -7.47
CA ALA A 351 22.28 -39.97 -6.57
C ALA A 351 23.27 -39.00 -7.24
N GLY A 352 23.95 -38.21 -6.40
CA GLY A 352 24.91 -37.20 -6.85
C GLY A 352 24.22 -36.02 -7.54
N LYS A 353 24.94 -35.37 -8.45
CA LYS A 353 24.45 -34.21 -9.21
C LYS A 353 24.59 -34.46 -10.71
N VAL A 354 23.60 -34.04 -11.48
CA VAL A 354 23.71 -33.92 -12.94
C VAL A 354 23.78 -32.45 -13.31
N ILE A 355 24.74 -32.09 -14.14
CA ILE A 355 24.95 -30.73 -14.65
C ILE A 355 24.55 -30.74 -16.14
N ALA A 356 23.44 -30.07 -16.46
CA ALA A 356 22.96 -29.89 -17.82
C ALA A 356 23.49 -28.56 -18.38
N SER A 357 24.28 -28.61 -19.45
CA SER A 357 24.86 -27.40 -20.06
C SER A 357 23.96 -26.76 -21.13
N ASN A 358 22.91 -27.43 -21.58
CA ASN A 358 21.92 -26.92 -22.54
C ASN A 358 20.53 -27.56 -22.33
N GLY A 359 19.49 -27.01 -22.96
CA GLY A 359 18.09 -27.42 -22.75
C GLY A 359 17.78 -28.87 -23.10
N ASN A 360 18.57 -29.50 -23.97
CA ASN A 360 18.39 -30.87 -24.42
C ASN A 360 19.37 -31.86 -23.78
N ALA A 361 20.22 -31.43 -22.83
CA ALA A 361 21.23 -32.27 -22.20
C ALA A 361 20.65 -33.51 -21.49
N LEU A 362 19.35 -33.51 -21.16
CA LEU A 362 18.66 -34.62 -20.48
C LEU A 362 17.63 -35.34 -21.36
N GLY A 363 17.78 -35.21 -22.69
CA GLY A 363 16.85 -35.78 -23.65
C GLY A 363 15.50 -35.06 -23.64
N THR A 364 14.48 -35.68 -24.21
CA THR A 364 13.15 -35.08 -24.36
C THR A 364 12.08 -35.75 -23.48
N GLY A 365 12.43 -36.81 -22.74
CA GLY A 365 11.52 -37.50 -21.81
C GLY A 365 11.40 -36.80 -20.45
N ALA A 366 10.54 -37.29 -19.56
CA ALA A 366 10.42 -36.75 -18.20
C ALA A 366 11.72 -36.93 -17.40
N ILE A 367 11.97 -36.04 -16.44
CA ILE A 367 13.11 -36.10 -15.52
C ILE A 367 12.60 -36.40 -14.12
N ASP A 368 12.97 -37.56 -13.57
CA ASP A 368 12.74 -37.92 -12.18
C ASP A 368 13.99 -37.61 -11.35
N ASN A 369 13.97 -36.48 -10.64
CA ASN A 369 15.08 -35.97 -9.85
C ASN A 369 14.90 -36.30 -8.36
N ALA A 370 15.60 -37.32 -7.86
CA ALA A 370 15.64 -37.67 -6.44
C ALA A 370 16.87 -37.10 -5.71
N ALA A 371 17.80 -36.42 -6.41
CA ALA A 371 19.04 -35.90 -5.83
C ALA A 371 19.30 -34.43 -6.18
N ALA A 372 20.17 -34.12 -7.15
CA ALA A 372 20.46 -32.75 -7.56
C ALA A 372 20.56 -32.61 -9.08
N LEU A 373 19.89 -31.59 -9.60
CA LEU A 373 19.97 -31.15 -10.99
C LEU A 373 20.47 -29.71 -11.04
N GLU A 374 21.52 -29.45 -11.80
CA GLU A 374 22.06 -28.13 -12.07
C GLU A 374 21.86 -27.75 -13.55
N LEU A 375 21.22 -26.62 -13.80
CA LEU A 375 21.10 -25.99 -15.11
C LEU A 375 22.24 -24.96 -15.25
N ALA A 376 23.35 -25.39 -15.84
CA ALA A 376 24.53 -24.57 -16.09
C ALA A 376 24.43 -23.92 -17.48
N PHE A 377 23.33 -23.21 -17.75
CA PHE A 377 23.05 -22.59 -19.03
C PHE A 377 23.72 -21.21 -19.13
N ASP A 378 24.80 -21.12 -19.90
CA ASP A 378 25.51 -19.85 -20.18
C ASP A 378 24.87 -19.04 -21.30
N THR A 379 23.97 -19.65 -22.06
CA THR A 379 23.11 -19.00 -23.06
C THR A 379 21.64 -19.25 -22.70
N ASP A 380 20.73 -18.52 -23.34
CA ASP A 380 19.30 -18.75 -23.17
C ASP A 380 18.91 -20.12 -23.73
N GLU A 381 18.27 -20.94 -22.89
CA GLU A 381 17.96 -22.33 -23.16
C GLU A 381 16.58 -22.69 -22.60
N THR A 382 15.91 -23.64 -23.24
CA THR A 382 14.59 -24.13 -22.78
C THR A 382 14.69 -25.59 -22.35
N LEU A 383 14.35 -25.86 -21.09
CA LEU A 383 14.15 -27.21 -20.59
C LEU A 383 12.66 -27.57 -20.72
N ALA A 384 12.33 -28.33 -21.76
CA ALA A 384 10.95 -28.70 -22.07
C ALA A 384 10.42 -29.89 -21.24
N ASN A 385 11.31 -30.57 -20.52
CA ASN A 385 11.01 -31.77 -19.76
C ASN A 385 10.07 -31.48 -18.59
N VAL A 386 9.20 -32.44 -18.27
CA VAL A 386 8.47 -32.44 -17.00
C VAL A 386 9.41 -32.91 -15.89
N LEU A 387 9.50 -32.14 -14.82
CA LEU A 387 10.32 -32.47 -13.65
C LEU A 387 9.46 -33.15 -12.57
N SER A 388 9.96 -34.22 -11.96
CA SER A 388 9.37 -34.84 -10.77
C SER A 388 10.45 -35.14 -9.73
N GLY A 389 10.01 -35.47 -8.51
CA GLY A 389 10.90 -35.91 -7.43
C GLY A 389 11.27 -34.81 -6.43
N ALA A 390 11.85 -35.22 -5.31
CA ALA A 390 12.18 -34.35 -4.17
C ALA A 390 13.60 -33.72 -4.26
N GLY A 391 14.32 -33.99 -5.34
CA GLY A 391 15.67 -33.49 -5.57
C GLY A 391 15.73 -31.99 -5.78
N SER A 392 16.88 -31.40 -5.49
CA SER A 392 17.13 -29.97 -5.67
C SER A 392 17.32 -29.59 -7.15
N LEU A 393 16.92 -28.37 -7.49
CA LEU A 393 17.14 -27.74 -8.79
C LEU A 393 17.96 -26.46 -8.60
N ALA A 394 19.14 -26.38 -9.19
CA ALA A 394 19.99 -25.20 -9.16
C ALA A 394 20.12 -24.59 -10.56
N LYS A 395 20.07 -23.26 -10.66
CA LYS A 395 20.36 -22.49 -11.87
C LYS A 395 21.58 -21.60 -11.63
N THR A 396 22.69 -21.89 -12.32
CA THR A 396 24.02 -21.31 -12.04
C THR A 396 24.69 -20.62 -13.23
N GLY A 397 24.29 -20.94 -14.48
CA GLY A 397 24.83 -20.31 -15.69
C GLY A 397 24.32 -18.88 -15.91
N THR A 398 24.95 -18.12 -16.80
CA THR A 398 24.64 -16.68 -17.01
C THR A 398 23.38 -16.41 -17.86
N GLY A 399 22.94 -17.37 -18.67
CA GLY A 399 21.78 -17.21 -19.55
C GLY A 399 20.43 -17.41 -18.84
N THR A 400 19.35 -17.40 -19.61
CA THR A 400 17.99 -17.69 -19.16
C THR A 400 17.71 -19.18 -19.25
N GLY A 401 17.31 -19.81 -18.13
CA GLY A 401 16.73 -21.15 -18.15
C GLY A 401 15.22 -21.06 -18.18
N THR A 402 14.60 -21.40 -19.31
CA THR A 402 13.13 -21.40 -19.44
C THR A 402 12.58 -22.79 -19.17
N LEU A 403 11.65 -22.91 -18.21
CA LEU A 403 10.92 -24.15 -17.94
C LEU A 403 9.57 -24.12 -18.64
N THR A 404 9.24 -25.17 -19.41
CA THR A 404 7.92 -25.27 -20.09
C THR A 404 7.17 -26.56 -19.76
N GLY A 405 7.76 -27.48 -18.99
CA GLY A 405 7.12 -28.73 -18.57
C GLY A 405 5.97 -28.50 -17.59
N THR A 406 4.73 -28.67 -18.04
CA THR A 406 3.52 -28.54 -17.21
C THR A 406 3.44 -29.60 -16.12
N GLY A 407 3.02 -29.22 -14.92
CA GLY A 407 2.89 -30.15 -13.78
C GLY A 407 4.20 -30.55 -13.13
N SER A 408 5.26 -29.76 -13.34
CA SER A 408 6.57 -30.01 -12.77
C SER A 408 6.57 -29.82 -11.24
N SER A 409 7.24 -30.74 -10.53
CA SER A 409 7.46 -30.71 -9.09
C SER A 409 8.91 -31.01 -8.76
N VAL A 410 9.50 -30.19 -7.89
CA VAL A 410 10.90 -30.29 -7.46
C VAL A 410 11.03 -30.08 -5.95
N GLY A 411 12.20 -30.41 -5.41
CA GLY A 411 12.60 -30.07 -4.05
C GLY A 411 12.96 -28.59 -3.92
N ALA A 412 14.10 -28.30 -3.27
CA ALA A 412 14.61 -26.95 -3.13
C ALA A 412 15.09 -26.38 -4.47
N VAL A 413 14.66 -25.16 -4.80
CA VAL A 413 15.11 -24.42 -6.00
C VAL A 413 16.04 -23.29 -5.58
N SER A 414 17.20 -23.19 -6.23
CA SER A 414 18.14 -22.07 -6.08
C SER A 414 18.50 -21.45 -7.43
N VAL A 415 18.25 -20.15 -7.57
CA VAL A 415 18.71 -19.35 -8.71
C VAL A 415 19.89 -18.52 -8.22
N SER A 416 21.11 -18.98 -8.50
CA SER A 416 22.32 -18.32 -8.02
C SER A 416 22.91 -17.33 -9.02
N ASN A 417 22.56 -17.44 -10.30
CA ASN A 417 23.03 -16.57 -11.37
C ASN A 417 22.13 -16.65 -12.62
N GLY A 418 22.18 -15.62 -13.45
CA GLY A 418 21.33 -15.48 -14.64
C GLY A 418 19.84 -15.44 -14.28
N GLU A 419 19.01 -15.95 -15.19
CA GLU A 419 17.56 -15.98 -15.04
C GLU A 419 17.00 -17.41 -15.00
N LEU A 420 16.03 -17.68 -14.12
CA LEU A 420 15.14 -18.84 -14.21
C LEU A 420 13.72 -18.34 -14.55
N SER A 421 13.23 -18.70 -15.73
CA SER A 421 11.93 -18.26 -16.26
C SER A 421 10.93 -19.41 -16.27
N LEU A 422 9.76 -19.18 -15.68
CA LEU A 422 8.63 -20.11 -15.66
C LEU A 422 7.65 -19.72 -16.78
N ALA A 423 7.58 -20.54 -17.82
CA ALA A 423 6.72 -20.32 -18.99
C ALA A 423 5.65 -21.40 -19.18
N GLN A 424 5.63 -22.42 -18.32
CA GLN A 424 4.60 -23.45 -18.31
C GLN A 424 3.25 -22.91 -17.84
N THR A 425 2.16 -23.43 -18.41
CA THR A 425 0.82 -23.19 -17.87
C THR A 425 0.64 -23.92 -16.54
N GLY A 426 0.17 -23.20 -15.52
CA GLY A 426 -0.05 -23.73 -14.17
C GLY A 426 1.17 -23.65 -13.27
N ALA A 427 1.11 -24.33 -12.12
CA ALA A 427 2.12 -24.20 -11.06
C ALA A 427 3.35 -25.08 -11.30
N LEU A 428 4.55 -24.51 -11.09
CA LEU A 428 5.71 -25.27 -10.61
C LEU A 428 5.56 -25.46 -9.11
N THR A 429 5.61 -26.70 -8.61
CA THR A 429 5.66 -26.96 -7.16
C THR A 429 7.10 -27.14 -6.68
N ALA A 430 7.48 -26.41 -5.65
CA ALA A 430 8.83 -26.45 -5.05
C ALA A 430 8.75 -26.62 -3.53
N ALA A 431 9.72 -27.29 -2.92
CA ALA A 431 9.82 -27.38 -1.46
C ALA A 431 10.24 -26.04 -0.84
N SER A 432 11.20 -25.36 -1.45
CA SER A 432 11.63 -24.00 -1.15
C SER A 432 12.13 -23.33 -2.42
N TYR A 433 12.15 -22.00 -2.45
CA TYR A 433 12.59 -21.27 -3.63
C TYR A 433 13.40 -20.03 -3.23
N THR A 434 14.64 -19.95 -3.69
CA THR A 434 15.55 -18.84 -3.38
C THR A 434 16.13 -18.23 -4.65
N THR A 435 15.97 -16.92 -4.81
CA THR A 435 16.69 -16.13 -5.82
C THR A 435 17.80 -15.37 -5.12
N ALA A 436 19.04 -15.60 -5.53
CA ALA A 436 20.22 -14.95 -4.96
C ALA A 436 20.37 -13.51 -5.46
N SER A 437 21.27 -12.75 -4.82
CA SER A 437 21.61 -11.38 -5.22
C SER A 437 22.08 -11.33 -6.68
N ASN A 438 21.57 -10.36 -7.44
CA ASN A 438 21.81 -10.17 -8.88
C ASN A 438 21.26 -11.29 -9.80
N ALA A 439 20.55 -12.28 -9.25
CA ALA A 439 19.84 -13.27 -10.05
C ALA A 439 18.39 -12.83 -10.32
N VAL A 440 17.81 -13.41 -11.36
CA VAL A 440 16.46 -13.07 -11.83
C VAL A 440 15.57 -14.30 -11.79
N THR A 441 14.37 -14.12 -11.25
CA THR A 441 13.27 -15.08 -11.40
C THR A 441 12.17 -14.42 -12.21
N THR A 442 11.73 -15.07 -13.27
CA THR A 442 10.62 -14.59 -14.11
C THR A 442 9.46 -15.57 -14.06
N ILE A 443 8.25 -15.07 -13.84
CA ILE A 443 7.02 -15.85 -13.88
C ILE A 443 6.10 -15.27 -14.96
N GLY A 444 5.84 -16.06 -16.02
CA GLY A 444 4.94 -15.68 -17.10
C GLY A 444 3.47 -15.58 -16.65
N GLY A 445 2.63 -14.91 -17.45
CA GLY A 445 1.24 -14.62 -17.06
C GLY A 445 0.33 -15.84 -16.85
N ASP A 446 0.63 -16.97 -17.49
CA ASP A 446 -0.10 -18.23 -17.31
C ASP A 446 0.61 -19.20 -16.33
N ALA A 447 1.76 -18.80 -15.80
CA ALA A 447 2.56 -19.60 -14.88
C ALA A 447 2.28 -19.21 -13.43
N GLN A 448 2.40 -20.20 -12.55
CA GLN A 448 2.33 -20.00 -11.09
C GLN A 448 3.53 -20.67 -10.42
N LEU A 449 3.85 -20.23 -9.22
CA LEU A 449 4.86 -20.84 -8.36
C LEU A 449 4.24 -21.19 -7.02
N ALA A 450 4.16 -22.49 -6.73
CA ALA A 450 3.65 -23.01 -5.46
C ALA A 450 4.81 -23.55 -4.62
N VAL A 451 5.13 -22.84 -3.53
CA VAL A 451 6.23 -23.17 -2.63
C VAL A 451 5.67 -23.76 -1.34
N ALA A 452 6.04 -24.99 -0.99
CA ALA A 452 5.56 -25.62 0.24
C ALA A 452 6.18 -25.01 1.51
N GLY A 453 7.39 -24.46 1.40
CA GLY A 453 8.12 -23.76 2.46
C GLY A 453 8.30 -22.28 2.16
N THR A 454 9.54 -21.78 2.29
CA THR A 454 9.84 -20.35 2.15
C THR A 454 10.17 -19.95 0.72
N PHE A 455 9.55 -18.87 0.25
CA PHE A 455 9.95 -18.11 -0.94
C PHE A 455 10.89 -16.96 -0.53
N THR A 456 12.11 -16.93 -1.06
CA THR A 456 13.14 -15.96 -0.67
C THR A 456 13.63 -15.17 -1.87
N GLN A 457 13.57 -13.85 -1.76
CA GLN A 457 14.23 -12.89 -2.64
C GLN A 457 15.33 -12.18 -1.86
N ALA A 458 16.59 -12.35 -2.29
CA ALA A 458 17.73 -11.69 -1.66
C ALA A 458 17.83 -10.21 -2.04
N ALA A 459 18.67 -9.45 -1.32
CA ALA A 459 19.04 -8.10 -1.72
C ALA A 459 19.59 -8.09 -3.16
N ASP A 460 19.18 -7.09 -3.95
CA ASP A 460 19.52 -6.93 -5.37
C ASP A 460 19.05 -8.06 -6.30
N ALA A 461 18.25 -9.01 -5.81
CA ALA A 461 17.57 -9.98 -6.68
C ALA A 461 16.42 -9.29 -7.43
N THR A 462 16.03 -9.86 -8.58
CA THR A 462 14.89 -9.35 -9.36
C THR A 462 13.80 -10.41 -9.50
N LEU A 463 12.56 -10.04 -9.18
CA LEU A 463 11.36 -10.80 -9.51
C LEU A 463 10.64 -10.11 -10.67
N ASN A 464 10.60 -10.75 -11.84
CA ASN A 464 9.76 -10.32 -12.95
C ASN A 464 8.48 -11.15 -12.96
N THR A 465 7.34 -10.49 -13.10
CA THR A 465 6.05 -11.17 -13.17
C THR A 465 5.07 -10.44 -14.09
N THR A 466 4.12 -11.18 -14.65
CA THR A 466 3.04 -10.63 -15.47
C THR A 466 1.71 -10.96 -14.83
N ILE A 467 0.85 -9.96 -14.61
CA ILE A 467 -0.50 -10.20 -14.12
C ILE A 467 -1.28 -10.90 -15.24
N GLY A 468 -1.59 -12.17 -15.03
CA GLY A 468 -2.43 -12.98 -15.91
C GLY A 468 -3.91 -12.65 -15.80
N THR A 469 -4.75 -13.37 -16.55
CA THR A 469 -6.22 -13.20 -16.51
C THR A 469 -6.90 -13.95 -15.37
N THR A 470 -6.17 -14.79 -14.64
CA THR A 470 -6.70 -15.55 -13.51
C THR A 470 -6.50 -14.73 -12.25
N ASN A 471 -7.57 -14.48 -11.48
CA ASN A 471 -7.51 -13.70 -10.24
C ASN A 471 -6.88 -14.51 -9.07
N LEU A 472 -5.88 -15.33 -9.39
CA LEU A 472 -5.18 -16.21 -8.46
C LEU A 472 -3.81 -15.61 -8.14
N PRO A 473 -3.28 -15.80 -6.91
CA PRO A 473 -1.91 -15.43 -6.59
C PRO A 473 -0.92 -16.09 -7.55
N ILE A 474 0.06 -15.31 -8.03
CA ILE A 474 1.12 -15.83 -8.89
C ILE A 474 2.08 -16.71 -8.10
N ILE A 475 2.33 -16.34 -6.85
CA ILE A 475 3.14 -17.10 -5.90
C ILE A 475 2.29 -17.46 -4.68
N THR A 476 2.27 -18.74 -4.32
CA THR A 476 1.76 -19.20 -3.03
C THR A 476 2.91 -19.81 -2.23
N ALA A 477 3.08 -19.45 -0.97
CA ALA A 477 4.13 -19.98 -0.11
C ALA A 477 3.65 -20.26 1.33
N ASP A 478 4.43 -20.99 2.11
CA ASP A 478 4.21 -21.02 3.56
C ASP A 478 4.61 -19.68 4.18
N THR A 479 5.84 -19.24 3.90
CA THR A 479 6.39 -17.94 4.31
C THR A 479 7.10 -17.26 3.14
N ALA A 480 7.25 -15.93 3.20
CA ALA A 480 8.09 -15.20 2.26
C ALA A 480 9.07 -14.24 2.95
N ALA A 481 10.28 -14.15 2.41
CA ALA A 481 11.29 -13.17 2.78
C ALA A 481 11.62 -12.33 1.54
N LEU A 482 11.26 -11.05 1.56
CA LEU A 482 11.30 -10.17 0.39
C LEU A 482 12.34 -9.06 0.57
N ASP A 483 13.12 -8.85 -0.48
CA ASP A 483 14.07 -7.77 -0.70
C ASP A 483 14.26 -7.62 -2.23
N GLY A 484 15.12 -6.71 -2.68
CA GLY A 484 15.44 -6.52 -4.09
C GLY A 484 14.31 -5.84 -4.88
N THR A 485 14.27 -6.09 -6.19
CA THR A 485 13.36 -5.42 -7.12
C THR A 485 12.20 -6.33 -7.55
N LEU A 486 10.98 -5.82 -7.48
CA LEU A 486 9.80 -6.41 -8.10
C LEU A 486 9.44 -5.64 -9.37
N ASN A 487 9.43 -6.31 -10.52
CA ASN A 487 8.91 -5.79 -11.78
C ASN A 487 7.60 -6.51 -12.14
N VAL A 488 6.51 -5.76 -12.30
CA VAL A 488 5.20 -6.29 -12.69
C VAL A 488 4.76 -5.67 -14.01
N THR A 489 4.32 -6.49 -14.95
CA THR A 489 3.70 -6.06 -16.21
C THR A 489 2.26 -6.57 -16.31
N GLY A 490 1.46 -6.02 -17.24
CA GLY A 490 0.08 -6.47 -17.48
C GLY A 490 -1.00 -5.84 -16.58
N PHE A 491 -0.65 -4.90 -15.70
CA PHE A 491 -1.63 -4.16 -14.90
C PHE A 491 -2.41 -3.15 -15.76
N SER A 492 -3.75 -3.23 -15.76
CA SER A 492 -4.62 -2.36 -16.58
C SER A 492 -5.79 -1.75 -15.80
N GLY A 493 -5.65 -1.50 -14.50
CA GLY A 493 -6.72 -0.93 -13.68
C GLY A 493 -7.14 0.47 -14.13
N THR A 494 -8.40 0.83 -13.89
CA THR A 494 -8.88 2.22 -13.95
C THR A 494 -8.97 2.79 -12.54
N VAL A 495 -8.67 4.08 -12.37
CA VAL A 495 -8.87 4.76 -11.08
C VAL A 495 -10.36 4.74 -10.72
N ALA A 496 -10.69 4.07 -9.63
CA ALA A 496 -12.06 3.95 -9.17
C ALA A 496 -12.56 5.24 -8.50
N THR A 497 -13.88 5.39 -8.36
CA THR A 497 -14.50 6.61 -7.82
C THR A 497 -14.65 6.60 -6.29
N THR A 498 -14.36 5.48 -5.62
CA THR A 498 -14.39 5.40 -4.14
C THR A 498 -13.10 4.81 -3.58
N ALA A 499 -12.72 5.20 -2.37
CA ALA A 499 -11.52 4.70 -1.70
C ALA A 499 -11.55 3.18 -1.46
N SER A 500 -12.68 2.64 -1.01
CA SER A 500 -12.85 1.20 -0.79
C SER A 500 -12.70 0.37 -2.09
N SER A 501 -13.17 0.92 -3.22
CA SER A 501 -13.06 0.25 -4.51
C SER A 501 -11.64 0.25 -5.10
N LEU A 502 -10.80 1.22 -4.73
CA LEU A 502 -9.37 1.18 -5.04
C LEU A 502 -8.70 -0.02 -4.36
N LEU A 503 -8.93 -0.19 -3.05
CA LEU A 503 -8.39 -1.32 -2.28
C LEU A 503 -8.90 -2.67 -2.78
N ALA A 504 -10.16 -2.75 -3.22
CA ALA A 504 -10.72 -3.97 -3.80
C ALA A 504 -10.17 -4.32 -5.19
N SER A 505 -9.48 -3.38 -5.87
CA SER A 505 -8.89 -3.57 -7.20
C SER A 505 -7.44 -4.03 -7.16
N GLU A 506 -6.86 -4.18 -5.97
CA GLU A 506 -5.51 -4.71 -5.79
C GLU A 506 -5.43 -6.18 -6.23
N VAL A 507 -4.32 -6.52 -6.90
CA VAL A 507 -4.01 -7.88 -7.31
C VAL A 507 -3.05 -8.49 -6.30
N THR A 508 -3.44 -9.59 -5.67
CA THR A 508 -2.55 -10.36 -4.81
C THR A 508 -1.52 -11.09 -5.67
N LEU A 509 -0.26 -10.68 -5.57
CA LEU A 509 0.85 -11.30 -6.27
C LEU A 509 1.40 -12.51 -5.49
N ILE A 510 1.58 -12.32 -4.18
CA ILE A 510 2.13 -13.33 -3.27
C ILE A 510 1.10 -13.59 -2.18
N GLN A 511 0.75 -14.84 -1.96
CA GLN A 511 -0.05 -15.28 -0.81
C GLN A 511 0.78 -16.23 0.04
N THR A 512 0.83 -15.95 1.34
CA THR A 512 1.49 -16.81 2.35
C THR A 512 0.50 -17.33 3.37
N THR A 513 0.84 -18.43 4.05
CA THR A 513 0.02 -18.97 5.16
C THR A 513 0.52 -18.50 6.52
N ASN A 514 1.84 -18.30 6.66
CA ASN A 514 2.53 -17.95 7.91
C ASN A 514 3.29 -16.61 7.83
N GLY A 515 3.03 -15.80 6.80
CA GLY A 515 3.42 -14.38 6.75
C GLY A 515 4.60 -14.03 5.85
N ILE A 516 4.73 -12.73 5.63
CA ILE A 516 5.75 -12.07 4.81
C ILE A 516 6.65 -11.21 5.70
N THR A 517 7.96 -11.45 5.60
CA THR A 517 9.02 -10.66 6.24
C THR A 517 9.78 -9.84 5.19
N GLY A 518 10.31 -8.69 5.60
CA GLY A 518 10.92 -7.75 4.66
C GLY A 518 9.88 -7.03 3.79
N ASP A 519 10.37 -6.39 2.72
CA ASP A 519 9.62 -5.75 1.64
C ASP A 519 10.56 -5.61 0.43
N PHE A 520 10.04 -5.49 -0.78
CA PHE A 520 10.86 -5.15 -1.94
C PHE A 520 11.45 -3.75 -1.77
N SER A 521 12.74 -3.60 -2.04
CA SER A 521 13.42 -2.30 -2.00
C SER A 521 12.99 -1.38 -3.15
N SER A 522 12.52 -1.96 -4.25
CA SER A 522 11.93 -1.25 -5.37
C SER A 522 10.78 -2.05 -5.98
N VAL A 523 9.67 -1.38 -6.28
CA VAL A 523 8.52 -1.95 -7.01
C VAL A 523 8.30 -1.12 -8.27
N ASN A 524 8.37 -1.78 -9.44
CA ASN A 524 8.14 -1.19 -10.74
C ASN A 524 6.93 -1.86 -11.41
N LEU A 525 5.87 -1.10 -11.62
CA LEU A 525 4.60 -1.59 -12.17
C LEU A 525 4.44 -1.23 -13.66
N GLY A 526 5.54 -1.26 -14.42
CA GLY A 526 5.52 -1.19 -15.89
C GLY A 526 5.17 0.19 -16.47
N GLY A 527 5.46 1.27 -15.75
CA GLY A 527 5.19 2.65 -16.20
C GLY A 527 3.75 3.12 -15.98
N GLY A 528 2.90 2.34 -15.31
CA GLY A 528 1.62 2.83 -14.81
C GLY A 528 1.84 4.02 -13.87
N SER A 529 1.19 5.14 -14.11
CA SER A 529 1.19 6.29 -13.22
C SER A 529 -0.25 6.63 -12.86
N SER A 530 -0.48 7.01 -11.61
CA SER A 530 -1.74 7.68 -11.29
C SER A 530 -1.79 9.03 -12.02
N ALA A 531 -2.90 9.32 -12.67
CA ALA A 531 -3.14 10.63 -13.28
C ALA A 531 -3.52 11.71 -12.24
N VAL A 532 -3.77 11.29 -11.00
CA VAL A 532 -4.23 12.14 -9.89
C VAL A 532 -3.31 11.99 -8.68
N ASP A 533 -3.26 13.02 -7.84
CA ASP A 533 -2.34 13.09 -6.69
C ASP A 533 -2.79 12.30 -5.45
N TYR A 534 -4.08 11.97 -5.36
CA TYR A 534 -4.68 11.23 -4.23
C TYR A 534 -4.75 9.71 -4.42
N VAL A 535 -4.27 9.21 -5.55
CA VAL A 535 -4.13 7.77 -5.83
C VAL A 535 -2.68 7.46 -6.15
N THR A 536 -2.16 6.38 -5.58
CA THR A 536 -0.80 5.88 -5.85
C THR A 536 -0.91 4.48 -6.41
N LEU A 537 -0.16 4.19 -7.47
CA LEU A 537 0.06 2.83 -7.92
C LEU A 537 1.26 2.28 -7.15
N ALA A 538 1.04 1.32 -6.25
CA ALA A 538 2.07 0.78 -5.38
C ALA A 538 1.92 -0.74 -5.18
N GLY A 539 3.01 -1.36 -4.75
CA GLY A 539 3.01 -2.70 -4.17
C GLY A 539 3.25 -2.61 -2.67
N GLY A 540 2.60 -3.48 -1.90
CA GLY A 540 2.78 -3.52 -0.46
C GLY A 540 2.15 -4.73 0.19
N LYS A 541 2.53 -4.96 1.44
CA LYS A 541 1.98 -6.05 2.24
C LYS A 541 0.59 -5.70 2.77
N SER A 542 -0.29 -6.68 2.84
CA SER A 542 -1.53 -6.58 3.62
C SER A 542 -1.23 -6.35 5.10
N THR A 543 -2.20 -5.81 5.84
CA THR A 543 -2.04 -5.48 7.26
C THR A 543 -1.76 -6.69 8.16
N ASP A 544 -2.19 -7.88 7.76
CA ASP A 544 -1.89 -9.14 8.44
C ASP A 544 -0.56 -9.77 8.01
N ASN A 545 0.17 -9.13 7.08
CA ASN A 545 1.38 -9.61 6.43
C ASN A 545 1.21 -10.95 5.70
N LEU A 546 -0.01 -11.38 5.33
CA LEU A 546 -0.20 -12.65 4.62
C LEU A 546 -0.14 -12.49 3.09
N GLN A 547 -0.40 -11.31 2.56
CA GLN A 547 -0.47 -11.02 1.14
C GLN A 547 0.51 -9.92 0.74
N TYR A 548 1.07 -10.03 -0.47
CA TYR A 548 1.72 -8.92 -1.16
C TYR A 548 0.84 -8.52 -2.34
N ASN A 549 0.26 -7.33 -2.25
CA ASN A 549 -0.69 -6.80 -3.21
C ASN A 549 -0.04 -5.72 -4.06
N VAL A 550 -0.47 -5.62 -5.31
CA VAL A 550 -0.09 -4.53 -6.22
C VAL A 550 -1.34 -3.92 -6.84
N GLY A 551 -1.43 -2.60 -6.88
CA GLY A 551 -2.59 -1.93 -7.44
C GLY A 551 -2.69 -0.45 -7.06
N PHE A 552 -3.86 0.13 -7.33
CA PHE A 552 -4.15 1.49 -6.92
C PHE A 552 -4.56 1.54 -5.44
N GLY A 553 -3.81 2.27 -4.64
CA GLY A 553 -4.16 2.62 -3.27
C GLY A 553 -4.39 4.12 -3.12
N LEU A 554 -5.00 4.52 -2.00
CA LEU A 554 -5.03 5.93 -1.62
C LEU A 554 -3.63 6.41 -1.28
N THR A 555 -3.22 7.56 -1.83
CA THR A 555 -1.92 8.15 -1.52
C THR A 555 -1.81 8.53 -0.05
N TRP A 556 -2.93 8.81 0.62
CA TRP A 556 -2.97 8.98 2.09
C TRP A 556 -2.34 7.80 2.85
N LEU A 557 -2.46 6.58 2.34
CA LEU A 557 -2.00 5.34 2.99
C LEU A 557 -0.66 4.81 2.41
N ALA A 558 -0.04 5.53 1.47
CA ALA A 558 1.11 5.05 0.69
C ALA A 558 2.48 5.16 1.40
N GLY A 559 2.48 5.24 2.74
CA GLY A 559 3.69 5.28 3.56
C GLY A 559 4.61 6.51 3.35
N PRO A 560 5.82 6.52 3.93
CA PRO A 560 6.73 7.68 3.94
C PRO A 560 7.21 8.16 2.56
N THR A 561 7.29 7.27 1.57
CA THR A 561 7.90 7.57 0.26
C THR A 561 6.96 8.25 -0.72
N ALA A 562 5.66 7.94 -0.67
CA ALA A 562 4.66 8.48 -1.58
C ALA A 562 3.52 9.23 -0.85
N GLY A 563 3.41 9.07 0.48
CA GLY A 563 2.33 9.62 1.29
C GLY A 563 2.11 11.13 1.10
N ASN A 564 0.86 11.52 0.82
CA ASN A 564 0.42 12.90 0.80
C ASN A 564 -1.07 13.00 1.20
N GLY A 565 -1.49 14.19 1.61
CA GLY A 565 -2.89 14.47 1.98
C GLY A 565 -3.60 15.43 1.02
N VAL A 566 -3.15 15.54 -0.23
CA VAL A 566 -3.73 16.44 -1.23
C VAL A 566 -4.65 15.66 -2.15
N PHE A 567 -5.86 16.17 -2.34
CA PHE A 567 -6.88 15.64 -3.24
C PHE A 567 -7.20 16.70 -4.29
N THR A 568 -6.50 16.69 -5.43
CA THR A 568 -6.74 17.58 -6.56
C THR A 568 -7.68 16.95 -7.56
N LEU A 569 -8.95 17.38 -7.52
CA LEU A 569 -9.96 16.97 -8.49
C LEU A 569 -10.11 18.09 -9.53
N ALA A 570 -9.45 17.97 -10.67
CA ALA A 570 -9.16 19.08 -11.57
C ALA A 570 -10.43 19.71 -12.19
N ASN A 571 -11.39 18.89 -12.62
CA ASN A 571 -12.58 19.34 -13.35
C ASN A 571 -13.82 19.35 -12.45
N THR A 572 -14.79 20.20 -12.78
CA THR A 572 -16.07 20.30 -12.05
C THR A 572 -16.88 19.01 -12.02
N SER A 573 -16.73 18.14 -13.03
CA SER A 573 -17.36 16.81 -13.07
C SER A 573 -16.66 15.77 -12.20
N ASP A 574 -15.40 16.02 -11.82
CA ASP A 574 -14.61 15.04 -11.08
C ASP A 574 -15.20 14.88 -9.67
N THR A 575 -15.45 13.63 -9.30
CA THR A 575 -15.95 13.28 -7.98
C THR A 575 -15.16 12.09 -7.45
N PHE A 576 -14.76 12.16 -6.18
CA PHE A 576 -14.12 11.06 -5.48
C PHE A 576 -14.69 10.92 -4.08
N ASN A 577 -15.09 9.71 -3.70
CA ASN A 577 -15.67 9.42 -2.39
C ASN A 577 -14.69 8.67 -1.49
N VAL A 578 -14.27 9.33 -0.41
CA VAL A 578 -13.52 8.73 0.67
C VAL A 578 -14.52 8.06 1.64
N ASP A 579 -14.81 6.79 1.36
CA ASP A 579 -15.73 5.94 2.12
C ASP A 579 -15.01 5.03 3.14
N ILE A 580 -13.73 5.27 3.39
CA ILE A 580 -12.93 4.66 4.46
C ILE A 580 -12.41 5.76 5.40
N ALA A 581 -12.26 5.44 6.69
CA ALA A 581 -11.80 6.43 7.67
C ALA A 581 -10.31 6.74 7.49
N LEU A 582 -9.97 8.02 7.38
CA LEU A 582 -8.60 8.52 7.34
C LEU A 582 -8.11 8.85 8.75
N GLY A 583 -7.00 8.23 9.15
CA GLY A 583 -6.30 8.52 10.41
C GLY A 583 -4.90 9.09 10.17
N ASP A 584 -4.28 9.60 11.24
CA ASP A 584 -2.91 10.15 11.20
C ASP A 584 -1.89 9.11 10.73
N GLN A 585 -0.95 9.54 9.90
CA GLN A 585 0.14 8.74 9.37
C GLN A 585 1.49 9.17 9.97
N THR A 586 2.42 8.23 10.10
CA THR A 586 3.74 8.49 10.72
C THR A 586 4.81 8.75 9.65
N GLY A 587 5.47 9.90 9.72
CA GLY A 587 6.54 10.33 8.83
C GLY A 587 7.96 10.04 9.36
N PRO A 588 9.02 10.59 8.72
CA PRO A 588 9.00 11.72 7.78
C PRO A 588 8.57 11.36 6.36
N PHE A 589 7.79 12.24 5.71
CA PHE A 589 7.34 12.06 4.32
C PHE A 589 8.22 12.82 3.33
N THR A 590 8.57 12.21 2.21
CA THR A 590 9.35 12.83 1.11
C THR A 590 8.64 14.05 0.50
N SER A 591 7.31 14.04 0.49
CA SER A 591 6.45 15.12 0.00
C SER A 591 6.46 16.37 0.88
N GLY A 592 7.03 16.29 2.10
CA GLY A 592 6.92 17.33 3.12
C GLY A 592 5.55 17.38 3.81
N TRP A 593 4.66 16.42 3.54
CA TRP A 593 3.37 16.30 4.21
C TRP A 593 3.53 15.99 5.71
N SER A 594 2.62 16.51 6.53
CA SER A 594 2.63 16.32 7.99
C SER A 594 2.07 14.98 8.46
N GLY A 595 1.51 14.17 7.56
CA GLY A 595 0.85 12.89 7.88
C GLY A 595 -0.60 13.01 8.36
N ASN A 596 -1.10 14.22 8.60
CA ASN A 596 -2.42 14.45 9.20
C ASN A 596 -3.23 15.61 8.58
N LYS A 597 -2.69 16.36 7.62
CA LYS A 597 -3.38 17.47 6.95
C LYS A 597 -4.11 16.99 5.70
N LEU A 598 -5.42 17.23 5.59
CA LEU A 598 -6.20 17.02 4.38
C LEU A 598 -6.32 18.33 3.59
N THR A 599 -6.01 18.30 2.30
CA THR A 599 -6.15 19.45 1.39
C THR A 599 -7.00 19.07 0.19
N LYS A 600 -8.19 19.65 0.05
CA LYS A 600 -9.01 19.54 -1.16
C LYS A 600 -8.65 20.65 -2.14
N ALA A 601 -8.22 20.30 -3.35
CA ALA A 601 -7.86 21.22 -4.43
C ALA A 601 -8.60 20.88 -5.74
N GLY A 602 -8.50 21.77 -6.74
CA GLY A 602 -9.19 21.66 -8.04
C GLY A 602 -10.71 21.87 -7.95
N ASP A 603 -11.37 21.98 -9.10
CA ASP A 603 -12.77 22.43 -9.19
C ASP A 603 -13.81 21.36 -8.81
N GLY A 604 -13.41 20.08 -8.75
CA GLY A 604 -14.31 18.95 -8.51
C GLY A 604 -14.78 18.79 -7.05
N THR A 605 -15.45 17.66 -6.77
CA THR A 605 -16.07 17.35 -5.46
C THR A 605 -15.38 16.17 -4.76
N LEU A 606 -14.77 16.42 -3.60
CA LEU A 606 -14.33 15.36 -2.69
C LEU A 606 -15.43 15.09 -1.68
N ILE A 607 -15.83 13.83 -1.51
CA ILE A 607 -16.86 13.41 -0.55
C ILE A 607 -16.19 12.67 0.60
N LEU A 608 -16.47 13.05 1.84
CA LEU A 608 -16.06 12.31 3.04
C LEU A 608 -17.24 11.52 3.61
N SER A 609 -17.29 10.21 3.34
CA SER A 609 -18.37 9.32 3.76
C SER A 609 -18.00 8.41 4.94
N ALA A 610 -16.84 8.63 5.55
CA ALA A 610 -16.40 7.96 6.77
C ALA A 610 -16.02 8.97 7.86
N ALA A 611 -16.09 8.53 9.12
CA ALA A 611 -15.78 9.38 10.26
C ALA A 611 -14.26 9.41 10.44
N ASN A 612 -13.64 10.48 9.98
CA ASN A 612 -12.18 10.56 9.96
C ASN A 612 -11.62 10.92 11.34
N THR A 613 -10.47 10.34 11.66
CA THR A 613 -9.78 10.49 12.94
C THR A 613 -8.50 11.31 12.84
N TYR A 614 -8.14 11.78 11.65
CA TYR A 614 -6.98 12.65 11.49
C TYR A 614 -7.12 13.96 12.29
N THR A 615 -6.00 14.41 12.84
CA THR A 615 -5.97 15.53 13.80
C THR A 615 -5.49 16.85 13.17
N GLY A 616 -4.95 16.81 11.96
CA GLY A 616 -4.47 17.99 11.24
C GLY A 616 -5.60 18.83 10.64
N GLU A 617 -5.22 19.91 9.96
CA GLU A 617 -6.14 20.83 9.28
C GLU A 617 -6.86 20.15 8.11
N THR A 618 -8.14 20.49 7.93
CA THR A 618 -8.92 20.26 6.71
C THR A 618 -8.96 21.54 5.89
N ALA A 619 -8.10 21.66 4.88
CA ALA A 619 -8.04 22.84 4.01
C ALA A 619 -8.83 22.60 2.71
N VAL A 620 -9.81 23.45 2.42
CA VAL A 620 -10.54 23.46 1.14
C VAL A 620 -9.99 24.61 0.30
N ASN A 621 -9.09 24.29 -0.61
CA ASN A 621 -8.37 25.24 -1.48
C ASN A 621 -8.98 25.34 -2.88
N GLY A 622 -9.87 24.43 -3.28
CA GLY A 622 -10.58 24.46 -4.56
C GLY A 622 -11.85 23.60 -4.57
N GLY A 623 -12.84 23.99 -5.36
CA GLY A 623 -14.04 23.19 -5.61
C GLY A 623 -14.88 22.95 -4.35
N THR A 624 -15.43 21.74 -4.22
CA THR A 624 -16.34 21.35 -3.14
C THR A 624 -15.76 20.25 -2.26
N LEU A 625 -15.78 20.44 -0.94
CA LEU A 625 -15.68 19.36 0.04
C LEU A 625 -17.10 19.03 0.54
N ARG A 626 -17.61 17.84 0.21
CA ARG A 626 -18.94 17.38 0.62
C ARG A 626 -18.83 16.34 1.73
N THR A 627 -19.73 16.36 2.71
CA THR A 627 -19.83 15.29 3.71
C THR A 627 -20.91 14.28 3.35
N GLY A 628 -20.61 12.98 3.50
CA GLY A 628 -21.55 11.88 3.30
C GLY A 628 -22.11 11.30 4.60
N ILE A 629 -21.58 11.73 5.76
CA ILE A 629 -21.98 11.29 7.09
C ILE A 629 -21.82 12.42 8.11
N ALA A 630 -22.37 12.27 9.32
CA ALA A 630 -22.14 13.19 10.43
C ALA A 630 -20.71 13.10 10.99
N ASN A 631 -20.17 14.22 11.46
CA ASN A 631 -18.84 14.35 12.06
C ASN A 631 -17.69 13.81 11.18
N ALA A 632 -17.77 14.01 9.87
CA ALA A 632 -16.78 13.53 8.91
C ALA A 632 -15.36 14.06 9.17
N PHE A 633 -15.21 15.27 9.74
CA PHE A 633 -13.92 15.91 10.04
C PHE A 633 -13.85 16.50 11.46
N ALA A 634 -14.67 16.02 12.40
CA ALA A 634 -14.81 16.62 13.73
C ALA A 634 -13.52 16.63 14.57
N GLN A 635 -12.56 15.76 14.25
CA GLN A 635 -11.27 15.70 14.94
C GLN A 635 -10.20 16.62 14.34
N SER A 636 -10.41 17.13 13.12
CA SER A 636 -9.48 18.06 12.50
C SER A 636 -9.27 19.31 13.37
N SER A 637 -8.04 19.81 13.43
CA SER A 637 -7.69 20.97 14.27
C SER A 637 -8.27 22.28 13.75
N ALA A 638 -8.50 22.36 12.45
CA ALA A 638 -9.09 23.51 11.77
C ALA A 638 -9.80 23.10 10.48
N VAL A 639 -10.81 23.88 10.08
CA VAL A 639 -11.40 23.84 8.74
C VAL A 639 -11.22 25.20 8.08
N THR A 640 -10.42 25.27 7.01
CA THR A 640 -10.12 26.53 6.31
C THR A 640 -10.67 26.50 4.89
N LEU A 641 -11.35 27.57 4.49
CA LEU A 641 -12.05 27.67 3.21
C LEU A 641 -11.47 28.81 2.37
N ALA A 642 -10.81 28.49 1.25
CA ALA A 642 -10.35 29.49 0.30
C ALA A 642 -11.53 30.16 -0.43
N ALA A 643 -11.30 31.36 -0.98
CA ALA A 643 -12.31 32.06 -1.79
C ALA A 643 -12.76 31.21 -2.98
N GLY A 644 -14.07 31.19 -3.25
CA GLY A 644 -14.66 30.41 -4.35
C GLY A 644 -14.88 28.92 -4.05
N THR A 645 -14.50 28.44 -2.85
CA THR A 645 -14.73 27.04 -2.45
C THR A 645 -16.07 26.86 -1.75
N THR A 646 -16.53 25.61 -1.64
CA THR A 646 -17.74 25.25 -0.89
C THR A 646 -17.48 24.08 0.06
N LEU A 647 -17.86 24.24 1.32
CA LEU A 647 -18.04 23.16 2.29
C LEU A 647 -19.51 22.76 2.29
N ASP A 648 -19.82 21.60 1.74
CA ASP A 648 -21.19 21.08 1.61
C ASP A 648 -21.49 20.00 2.65
N LEU A 649 -22.30 20.35 3.65
CA LEU A 649 -22.67 19.42 4.72
C LEU A 649 -23.69 18.37 4.26
N ASN A 650 -24.33 18.59 3.11
CA ASN A 650 -25.28 17.64 2.52
C ASN A 650 -26.36 17.15 3.51
N GLY A 651 -26.78 18.00 4.44
CA GLY A 651 -27.79 17.66 5.45
C GLY A 651 -27.28 16.93 6.70
N PHE A 652 -25.97 16.65 6.81
CA PHE A 652 -25.39 15.98 7.98
C PHE A 652 -24.87 16.97 9.03
N ASN A 653 -24.99 16.58 10.30
CA ASN A 653 -24.44 17.39 11.39
C ASN A 653 -22.91 17.32 11.39
N GLN A 654 -22.25 18.47 11.48
CA GLN A 654 -20.79 18.55 11.55
C GLN A 654 -20.33 19.38 12.73
N THR A 655 -19.19 19.00 13.28
CA THR A 655 -18.39 19.87 14.16
C THR A 655 -17.16 20.34 13.38
N ALA A 656 -16.99 21.64 13.21
CA ALA A 656 -15.84 22.26 12.55
C ALA A 656 -15.04 23.07 13.57
N LYS A 657 -13.82 22.65 13.87
CA LYS A 657 -12.92 23.44 14.73
C LYS A 657 -12.31 24.58 13.92
N GLN A 658 -12.10 25.74 14.55
CA GLN A 658 -11.44 26.91 13.94
C GLN A 658 -11.90 27.24 12.51
N LEU A 659 -13.22 27.15 12.24
CA LEU A 659 -13.78 27.40 10.92
C LEU A 659 -13.53 28.84 10.46
N SER A 660 -12.79 29.01 9.36
CA SER A 660 -12.38 30.32 8.85
C SER A 660 -12.21 30.37 7.33
N GLY A 661 -12.16 31.58 6.77
CA GLY A 661 -11.83 31.83 5.37
C GLY A 661 -12.88 32.64 4.61
N ALA A 662 -12.94 32.43 3.30
CA ALA A 662 -13.82 33.15 2.37
C ALA A 662 -14.69 32.23 1.51
N GLY A 663 -14.58 30.90 1.67
CA GLY A 663 -15.44 29.94 0.99
C GLY A 663 -16.83 29.82 1.64
N ASN A 664 -17.78 29.31 0.87
CA ASN A 664 -19.17 29.15 1.28
C ASN A 664 -19.37 27.87 2.11
N VAL A 665 -20.43 27.84 2.91
CA VAL A 665 -20.91 26.65 3.61
C VAL A 665 -22.37 26.38 3.24
N THR A 666 -22.67 25.19 2.72
CA THR A 666 -24.05 24.76 2.45
C THR A 666 -24.47 23.71 3.47
N LEU A 667 -25.40 24.06 4.36
CA LEU A 667 -25.82 23.21 5.48
C LEU A 667 -26.75 22.04 5.04
N GLY A 668 -27.54 22.25 3.98
CA GLY A 668 -28.73 21.43 3.76
C GLY A 668 -29.66 21.51 4.98
N SER A 669 -30.07 20.37 5.52
CA SER A 669 -30.80 20.26 6.80
C SER A 669 -29.90 20.04 8.03
N GLY A 670 -28.57 19.97 7.87
CA GLY A 670 -27.64 19.59 8.93
C GLY A 670 -27.28 20.74 9.87
N ALA A 671 -26.98 20.44 11.13
CA ALA A 671 -26.47 21.42 12.09
C ALA A 671 -24.94 21.57 11.98
N LEU A 672 -24.46 22.81 11.94
CA LEU A 672 -23.03 23.14 12.01
C LEU A 672 -22.67 23.61 13.43
N THR A 673 -21.86 22.84 14.14
CA THR A 673 -21.20 23.29 15.37
C THR A 673 -19.82 23.85 15.01
N ALA A 674 -19.66 25.18 15.05
CA ALA A 674 -18.39 25.85 14.89
C ALA A 674 -17.69 25.99 16.26
N ASP A 675 -16.67 25.18 16.49
CA ASP A 675 -15.89 25.19 17.73
C ASP A 675 -14.66 26.09 17.59
N ILE A 676 -14.76 27.31 18.10
CA ILE A 676 -13.78 28.37 17.88
C ILE A 676 -13.08 28.67 19.21
N ALA A 677 -11.89 28.12 19.40
CA ALA A 677 -11.00 28.32 20.54
C ALA A 677 -10.20 29.63 20.46
N ALA A 678 -9.88 30.11 19.26
CA ALA A 678 -9.16 31.37 19.01
C ALA A 678 -9.81 32.17 17.87
N ALA A 679 -9.56 33.49 17.83
CA ALA A 679 -10.22 34.40 16.90
C ALA A 679 -10.19 33.89 15.44
N ALA A 680 -11.35 33.87 14.80
CA ALA A 680 -11.55 33.37 13.43
C ALA A 680 -12.52 34.28 12.65
N ASN A 681 -12.33 34.37 11.34
CA ASN A 681 -13.21 35.12 10.44
C ASN A 681 -13.70 34.20 9.32
N LEU A 682 -15.01 34.20 9.07
CA LEU A 682 -15.62 33.60 7.90
C LEU A 682 -16.43 34.66 7.14
N SER A 683 -16.02 34.91 5.89
CA SER A 683 -16.64 35.91 5.01
C SER A 683 -17.52 35.33 3.91
N GLY A 684 -17.48 34.00 3.71
CA GLY A 684 -18.35 33.32 2.76
C GLY A 684 -19.79 33.16 3.23
N LEU A 685 -20.67 32.85 2.29
CA LEU A 685 -22.10 32.60 2.53
C LEU A 685 -22.30 31.27 3.26
N ILE A 686 -23.06 31.30 4.36
CA ILE A 686 -23.68 30.13 4.99
C ILE A 686 -25.16 30.08 4.55
N SER A 687 -25.60 28.95 4.01
CA SER A 687 -26.95 28.77 3.47
C SER A 687 -27.56 27.40 3.82
N GLY A 688 -28.89 27.25 3.70
CA GLY A 688 -29.61 26.00 3.96
C GLY A 688 -30.67 26.14 5.06
N THR A 689 -31.36 25.05 5.39
CA THR A 689 -32.37 25.06 6.46
C THR A 689 -31.83 24.64 7.83
N GLY A 690 -30.59 24.18 7.88
CA GLY A 690 -29.87 23.79 9.09
C GLY A 690 -29.56 24.95 10.05
N SER A 691 -29.15 24.62 11.26
CA SER A 691 -28.78 25.57 12.32
C SER A 691 -27.26 25.73 12.44
N VAL A 692 -26.83 26.83 13.07
CA VAL A 692 -25.43 27.12 13.37
C VAL A 692 -25.26 27.29 14.88
N THR A 693 -24.36 26.51 15.48
CA THR A 693 -24.00 26.62 16.90
C THR A 693 -22.54 27.05 17.04
N LYS A 694 -22.28 28.15 17.72
CA LYS A 694 -20.94 28.61 18.09
C LYS A 694 -20.57 28.11 19.49
N THR A 695 -19.45 27.37 19.58
CA THR A 695 -18.80 26.97 20.84
C THR A 695 -17.36 27.48 20.89
N GLY A 696 -16.64 27.16 21.97
CA GLY A 696 -15.28 27.62 22.19
C GLY A 696 -15.18 29.10 22.61
N THR A 697 -14.05 29.46 23.21
CA THR A 697 -13.86 30.77 23.88
C THR A 697 -13.48 31.91 22.94
N GLY A 698 -13.08 31.61 21.70
CA GLY A 698 -12.60 32.61 20.74
C GLY A 698 -13.72 33.42 20.07
N ASP A 699 -13.35 34.57 19.54
CA ASP A 699 -14.23 35.44 18.76
C ASP A 699 -14.44 34.88 17.34
N TRP A 700 -15.68 34.85 16.86
CA TRP A 700 -15.99 34.45 15.49
C TRP A 700 -16.66 35.58 14.72
N THR A 701 -15.94 36.15 13.77
CA THR A 701 -16.45 37.21 12.90
C THR A 701 -17.15 36.59 11.69
N LEU A 702 -18.42 36.94 11.51
CA LEU A 702 -19.23 36.57 10.37
C LEU A 702 -19.55 37.82 9.55
N SER A 703 -19.01 37.86 8.34
CA SER A 703 -19.18 38.98 7.40
C SER A 703 -19.92 38.62 6.12
N GLY A 704 -20.17 37.33 5.89
CA GLY A 704 -21.01 36.87 4.78
C GLY A 704 -22.48 37.27 4.96
N ASN A 705 -23.19 37.50 3.84
CA ASN A 705 -24.64 37.70 3.84
C ASN A 705 -25.33 36.34 3.95
N ASN A 706 -25.60 35.87 5.17
CA ASN A 706 -26.03 34.50 5.42
C ASN A 706 -27.54 34.31 5.23
N SER A 707 -27.94 33.16 4.68
CA SER A 707 -29.34 32.88 4.30
C SER A 707 -29.90 31.61 4.98
N TYR A 708 -29.22 31.08 5.99
CA TYR A 708 -29.68 29.88 6.67
C TYR A 708 -30.86 30.18 7.61
N THR A 709 -31.81 29.24 7.70
CA THR A 709 -33.09 29.48 8.40
C THR A 709 -33.22 28.75 9.73
N GLY A 710 -32.34 27.81 10.06
CA GLY A 710 -32.44 26.97 11.27
C GLY A 710 -32.09 27.70 12.58
N GLY A 711 -31.63 28.94 12.51
CA GLY A 711 -31.25 29.76 13.66
C GLY A 711 -29.80 29.60 14.09
N THR A 712 -29.40 30.47 15.02
CA THR A 712 -28.03 30.55 15.54
C THR A 712 -28.03 30.40 17.05
N THR A 713 -27.21 29.51 17.59
CA THR A 713 -26.96 29.40 19.03
C THR A 713 -25.53 29.85 19.35
N ILE A 714 -25.37 30.78 20.28
CA ILE A 714 -24.07 31.27 20.76
C ILE A 714 -23.87 30.74 22.18
N SER A 715 -23.19 29.61 22.32
CA SER A 715 -23.00 28.95 23.62
C SER A 715 -21.77 29.45 24.39
N ALA A 716 -20.73 29.92 23.69
CA ALA A 716 -19.49 30.40 24.29
C ALA A 716 -18.72 31.38 23.39
N GLY A 717 -17.87 32.20 24.01
CA GLY A 717 -17.09 33.23 23.33
C GLY A 717 -17.98 34.37 22.82
N LYS A 718 -17.56 35.01 21.72
CA LYS A 718 -18.28 36.12 21.10
C LYS A 718 -18.48 35.87 19.61
N VAL A 719 -19.66 36.22 19.09
CA VAL A 719 -19.90 36.31 17.65
C VAL A 719 -19.94 37.79 17.26
N ILE A 720 -19.21 38.15 16.21
CA ILE A 720 -19.18 39.50 15.66
C ILE A 720 -19.91 39.46 14.32
N ALA A 721 -21.07 40.10 14.25
CA ALA A 721 -21.88 40.24 13.04
C ALA A 721 -21.53 41.58 12.36
N SER A 722 -21.03 41.51 11.13
CA SER A 722 -20.64 42.72 10.37
C SER A 722 -21.76 43.31 9.51
N ASN A 723 -22.88 42.59 9.32
CA ASN A 723 -24.08 43.07 8.61
C ASN A 723 -25.36 42.42 9.15
N GLY A 724 -26.54 42.93 8.77
CA GLY A 724 -27.83 42.51 9.30
C GLY A 724 -28.21 41.05 9.04
N ASN A 725 -27.60 40.42 8.03
CA ASN A 725 -27.85 39.02 7.66
C ASN A 725 -26.72 38.08 8.08
N ALA A 726 -25.70 38.54 8.80
CA ALA A 726 -24.55 37.73 9.19
C ALA A 726 -24.91 36.50 10.03
N LEU A 727 -26.10 36.45 10.65
CA LEU A 727 -26.58 35.34 11.47
C LEU A 727 -27.77 34.60 10.85
N GLY A 728 -27.95 34.69 9.53
CA GLY A 728 -29.07 34.06 8.84
C GLY A 728 -30.40 34.72 9.20
N THR A 729 -31.51 34.03 8.94
CA THR A 729 -32.87 34.57 9.12
C THR A 729 -33.64 33.91 10.26
N GLY A 730 -33.07 32.90 10.93
CA GLY A 730 -33.69 32.21 12.05
C GLY A 730 -33.52 32.95 13.39
N ALA A 731 -34.12 32.45 14.47
CA ALA A 731 -33.92 33.03 15.80
C ALA A 731 -32.46 32.90 16.27
N ILE A 732 -32.01 33.83 17.12
CA ILE A 732 -30.68 33.81 17.73
C ILE A 732 -30.83 33.54 19.23
N ASP A 733 -30.31 32.41 19.69
CA ASP A 733 -30.17 32.09 21.11
C ASP A 733 -28.76 32.44 21.60
N ASN A 734 -28.63 33.60 22.24
CA ASN A 734 -27.38 34.16 22.72
C ASN A 734 -27.20 33.86 24.22
N ALA A 735 -26.40 32.84 24.55
CA ALA A 735 -26.02 32.52 25.93
C ALA A 735 -24.69 33.16 26.36
N ALA A 736 -23.93 33.76 25.44
CA ALA A 736 -22.61 34.33 25.71
C ALA A 736 -22.50 35.81 25.29
N ALA A 737 -21.97 36.13 24.11
CA ALA A 737 -21.85 37.50 23.63
C ALA A 737 -22.10 37.62 22.11
N LEU A 738 -22.90 38.62 21.74
CA LEU A 738 -23.15 39.04 20.37
C LEU A 738 -22.71 40.49 20.19
N GLU A 739 -21.86 40.75 19.21
CA GLU A 739 -21.44 42.09 18.81
C GLU A 739 -21.98 42.43 17.42
N LEU A 740 -22.69 43.55 17.31
CA LEU A 740 -23.13 44.17 16.07
C LEU A 740 -22.09 45.22 15.65
N ALA A 741 -21.14 44.81 14.82
CA ALA A 741 -20.08 45.65 14.29
C ALA A 741 -20.51 46.27 12.94
N PHE A 742 -21.68 46.91 12.92
CA PHE A 742 -22.26 47.50 11.71
C PHE A 742 -21.66 48.86 11.41
N ASP A 743 -20.79 48.94 10.40
CA ASP A 743 -20.20 50.19 9.92
C ASP A 743 -21.11 50.97 8.98
N THR A 744 -22.17 50.34 8.48
CA THR A 744 -23.26 50.95 7.71
C THR A 744 -24.59 50.68 8.40
N ASP A 745 -25.64 51.37 7.98
CA ASP A 745 -27.00 51.13 8.50
C ASP A 745 -27.48 49.74 8.08
N GLU A 746 -27.89 48.94 9.07
CA GLU A 746 -28.21 47.52 8.91
C GLU A 746 -29.40 47.15 9.81
N THR A 747 -30.22 46.21 9.35
CA THR A 747 -31.35 45.69 10.12
C THR A 747 -31.10 44.25 10.55
N LEU A 748 -31.12 44.00 11.85
CA LEU A 748 -31.17 42.65 12.40
C LEU A 748 -32.63 42.25 12.63
N ALA A 749 -33.16 41.40 11.75
CA ALA A 749 -34.56 40.95 11.78
C ALA A 749 -34.82 39.78 12.74
N ASN A 750 -33.76 39.16 13.22
CA ASN A 750 -33.82 37.96 14.05
C ASN A 750 -34.48 38.26 15.42
N VAL A 751 -35.25 37.31 15.93
CA VAL A 751 -35.67 37.32 17.34
C VAL A 751 -34.47 36.90 18.20
N LEU A 752 -34.15 37.71 19.21
CA LEU A 752 -33.05 37.44 20.15
C LEU A 752 -33.60 36.78 21.42
N SER A 753 -32.93 35.73 21.89
CA SER A 753 -33.18 35.11 23.21
C SER A 753 -31.87 34.85 23.96
N GLY A 754 -31.98 34.48 25.23
CA GLY A 754 -30.84 34.09 26.06
C GLY A 754 -30.29 35.22 26.94
N ALA A 755 -29.42 34.85 27.88
CA ALA A 755 -28.87 35.75 28.90
C ALA A 755 -27.55 36.43 28.49
N GLY A 756 -27.06 36.17 27.28
CA GLY A 756 -25.81 36.71 26.75
C GLY A 756 -25.87 38.20 26.47
N SER A 757 -24.71 38.85 26.42
CA SER A 757 -24.62 40.29 26.16
C SER A 757 -24.83 40.64 24.69
N LEU A 758 -25.35 41.84 24.43
CA LEU A 758 -25.47 42.45 23.11
C LEU A 758 -24.67 43.75 23.09
N ALA A 759 -23.63 43.82 22.26
CA ALA A 759 -22.82 45.02 22.08
C ALA A 759 -23.06 45.62 20.69
N LYS A 760 -23.17 46.94 20.60
CA LYS A 760 -23.21 47.70 19.34
C LYS A 760 -21.99 48.61 19.25
N THR A 761 -21.07 48.31 18.34
CA THR A 761 -19.72 48.91 18.27
C THR A 761 -19.40 49.59 16.93
N GLY A 762 -20.08 49.23 15.84
CA GLY A 762 -19.88 49.85 14.52
C GLY A 762 -20.47 51.25 14.41
N THR A 763 -20.08 52.02 13.39
CA THR A 763 -20.47 53.44 13.23
C THR A 763 -21.90 53.67 12.69
N GLY A 764 -22.48 52.70 11.99
CA GLY A 764 -23.82 52.81 11.40
C GLY A 764 -24.95 52.60 12.42
N THR A 765 -26.19 52.60 11.92
CA THR A 765 -27.40 52.30 12.69
C THR A 765 -27.65 50.79 12.70
N GLY A 766 -27.76 50.19 13.88
CA GLY A 766 -28.28 48.83 14.03
C GLY A 766 -29.76 48.87 14.38
N THR A 767 -30.63 48.50 13.44
CA THR A 767 -32.08 48.45 13.68
C THR A 767 -32.50 47.04 14.09
N LEU A 768 -33.13 46.89 15.26
CA LEU A 768 -33.72 45.65 15.71
C LEU A 768 -35.21 45.62 15.36
N THR A 769 -35.68 44.55 14.73
CA THR A 769 -37.11 44.38 14.38
C THR A 769 -37.74 43.08 14.90
N GLY A 770 -36.94 42.17 15.48
CA GLY A 770 -37.42 40.93 16.07
C GLY A 770 -38.31 41.14 17.29
N THR A 771 -39.61 40.87 17.15
CA THR A 771 -40.61 41.00 18.23
C THR A 771 -40.39 39.98 19.34
N GLY A 772 -40.53 40.40 20.61
CA GLY A 772 -40.38 39.52 21.77
C GLY A 772 -38.93 39.18 22.13
N SER A 773 -37.97 39.98 21.63
CA SER A 773 -36.56 39.78 21.91
C SER A 773 -36.21 39.98 23.39
N SER A 774 -35.39 39.10 23.93
CA SER A 774 -34.84 39.16 25.29
C SER A 774 -33.34 38.90 25.26
N VAL A 775 -32.56 39.78 25.90
CA VAL A 775 -31.10 39.73 25.94
C VAL A 775 -30.58 39.99 27.35
N GLY A 776 -29.30 39.68 27.57
CA GLY A 776 -28.57 40.06 28.77
C GLY A 776 -28.24 41.56 28.81
N ALA A 777 -27.00 41.88 29.17
CA ALA A 777 -26.53 43.26 29.20
C ALA A 777 -26.40 43.82 27.78
N VAL A 778 -26.96 45.01 27.54
CA VAL A 778 -26.84 45.75 26.27
C VAL A 778 -25.87 46.91 26.43
N SER A 779 -24.89 47.02 25.54
CA SER A 779 -23.98 48.16 25.46
C SER A 779 -23.97 48.77 24.05
N VAL A 780 -24.26 50.07 23.97
CA VAL A 780 -24.12 50.86 22.74
C VAL A 780 -22.90 51.75 22.92
N SER A 781 -21.76 51.31 22.38
CA SER A 781 -20.49 52.02 22.54
C SER A 781 -20.21 53.02 21.42
N ASN A 782 -20.86 52.86 20.27
CA ASN A 782 -20.68 53.71 19.09
C ASN A 782 -21.85 53.58 18.10
N GLY A 783 -22.03 54.59 17.25
CA GLY A 783 -23.13 54.67 16.30
C GLY A 783 -24.51 54.68 16.99
N GLU A 784 -25.52 54.15 16.30
CA GLU A 784 -26.89 54.08 16.79
C GLU A 784 -27.38 52.64 16.98
N LEU A 785 -28.09 52.35 18.09
CA LEU A 785 -28.95 51.17 18.23
C LEU A 785 -30.41 51.63 18.21
N SER A 786 -31.17 51.19 17.21
CA SER A 786 -32.56 51.59 16.98
C SER A 786 -33.52 50.43 17.22
N LEU A 787 -34.51 50.62 18.09
CA LEU A 787 -35.57 49.65 18.38
C LEU A 787 -36.80 49.99 17.55
N ALA A 788 -37.13 49.12 16.58
CA ALA A 788 -38.24 49.30 15.65
C ALA A 788 -39.27 48.16 15.70
N GLN A 789 -39.10 47.20 16.60
CA GLN A 789 -40.04 46.11 16.84
C GLN A 789 -41.31 46.59 17.53
N THR A 790 -42.44 45.93 17.25
CA THR A 790 -43.67 46.13 18.03
C THR A 790 -43.56 45.41 19.38
N GLY A 791 -43.63 46.16 20.47
CA GLY A 791 -43.50 45.64 21.84
C GLY A 791 -42.10 45.81 22.45
N ALA A 792 -41.87 45.18 23.60
CA ALA A 792 -40.66 45.41 24.39
C ALA A 792 -39.44 44.58 23.94
N LEU A 793 -38.26 45.22 23.86
CA LEU A 793 -36.99 44.54 24.09
C LEU A 793 -36.82 44.32 25.59
N THR A 794 -36.61 43.09 26.04
CA THR A 794 -36.20 42.84 27.43
C THR A 794 -34.68 42.77 27.53
N ALA A 795 -34.07 43.51 28.45
CA ALA A 795 -32.63 43.52 28.69
C ALA A 795 -32.33 43.36 30.19
N ALA A 796 -31.21 42.73 30.53
CA ALA A 796 -30.76 42.66 31.93
C ALA A 796 -30.23 44.02 32.42
N SER A 797 -29.49 44.74 31.58
CA SER A 797 -29.05 46.11 31.78
C SER A 797 -28.89 46.78 30.42
N TYR A 798 -28.91 48.11 30.37
CA TYR A 798 -28.79 48.84 29.11
C TYR A 798 -27.92 50.09 29.31
N THR A 799 -26.85 50.22 28.53
CA THR A 799 -25.92 51.35 28.62
C THR A 799 -25.66 51.97 27.25
N THR A 800 -25.88 53.28 27.13
CA THR A 800 -25.45 54.08 25.99
C THR A 800 -24.23 54.90 26.40
N ALA A 801 -23.10 54.67 25.73
CA ALA A 801 -21.86 55.38 25.98
C ALA A 801 -21.90 56.82 25.43
N SER A 802 -20.90 57.61 25.81
CA SER A 802 -20.74 58.98 25.33
C SER A 802 -20.66 59.02 23.80
N ASN A 803 -21.37 59.96 23.17
CA ASN A 803 -21.51 60.13 21.72
C ASN A 803 -22.24 58.98 20.98
N ALA A 804 -22.74 57.96 21.68
CA ALA A 804 -23.58 56.93 21.10
C ALA A 804 -25.06 57.32 21.16
N VAL A 805 -25.85 56.71 20.27
CA VAL A 805 -27.29 57.01 20.14
C VAL A 805 -28.10 55.74 20.41
N THR A 806 -29.14 55.87 21.24
CA THR A 806 -30.22 54.89 21.33
C THR A 806 -31.49 55.53 20.79
N THR A 807 -32.17 54.86 19.87
CA THR A 807 -33.46 55.30 19.33
C THR A 807 -34.53 54.27 19.66
N ILE A 808 -35.66 54.72 20.20
CA ILE A 808 -36.84 53.88 20.45
C ILE A 808 -38.01 54.41 19.62
N GLY A 809 -38.49 53.60 18.68
CA GLY A 809 -39.63 53.93 17.84
C GLY A 809 -40.95 54.01 18.62
N GLY A 810 -41.97 54.63 18.03
CA GLY A 810 -43.24 54.90 18.72
C GLY A 810 -44.02 53.66 19.18
N ASP A 811 -43.84 52.52 18.50
CA ASP A 811 -44.48 51.24 18.86
C ASP A 811 -43.53 50.29 19.62
N ALA A 812 -42.29 50.72 19.85
CA ALA A 812 -41.27 49.95 20.55
C ALA A 812 -41.21 50.34 22.03
N GLN A 813 -40.84 49.38 22.87
CA GLN A 813 -40.57 49.59 24.29
C GLN A 813 -39.23 48.97 24.67
N LEU A 814 -38.65 49.44 25.77
CA LEU A 814 -37.46 48.86 26.37
C LEU A 814 -37.76 48.53 27.84
N ALA A 815 -37.72 47.24 28.17
CA ALA A 815 -37.87 46.74 29.53
C ALA A 815 -36.52 46.28 30.07
N VAL A 816 -36.00 46.97 31.07
CA VAL A 816 -34.68 46.71 31.67
C VAL A 816 -34.88 46.13 33.07
N ALA A 817 -34.41 44.91 33.31
CA ALA A 817 -34.53 44.28 34.62
C ALA A 817 -33.62 44.93 35.69
N GLY A 818 -32.51 45.53 35.25
CA GLY A 818 -31.55 46.25 36.08
C GLY A 818 -31.49 47.74 35.72
N THR A 819 -30.28 48.28 35.58
CA THR A 819 -30.06 49.72 35.36
C THR A 819 -30.10 50.11 33.88
N PHE A 820 -30.86 51.16 33.58
CA PHE A 820 -30.78 51.92 32.33
C PHE A 820 -29.81 53.11 32.50
N THR A 821 -28.73 53.16 31.73
CA THR A 821 -27.65 54.15 31.88
C THR A 821 -27.44 54.95 30.59
N GLN A 822 -27.54 56.27 30.67
CA GLN A 822 -27.13 57.22 29.64
C GLN A 822 -25.90 57.96 30.14
N ALA A 823 -24.77 57.83 29.42
CA ALA A 823 -23.54 58.56 29.75
C ALA A 823 -23.63 60.04 29.34
N ALA A 824 -22.68 60.85 29.81
CA ALA A 824 -22.49 62.22 29.31
C ALA A 824 -22.33 62.22 27.79
N ASP A 825 -22.98 63.17 27.11
CA ASP A 825 -23.03 63.31 25.66
C ASP A 825 -23.67 62.13 24.88
N ALA A 826 -24.26 61.15 25.57
CA ALA A 826 -25.10 60.14 24.91
C ALA A 826 -26.42 60.78 24.45
N THR A 827 -27.02 60.23 23.39
CA THR A 827 -28.34 60.67 22.91
C THR A 827 -29.38 59.57 23.06
N LEU A 828 -30.53 59.89 23.65
CA LEU A 828 -31.74 59.06 23.63
C LEU A 828 -32.77 59.73 22.71
N ASN A 829 -33.06 59.13 21.58
CA ASN A 829 -34.17 59.52 20.71
C ASN A 829 -35.38 58.64 21.01
N THR A 830 -36.55 59.24 21.13
CA THR A 830 -37.78 58.51 21.37
C THR A 830 -38.98 59.20 20.72
N THR A 831 -40.01 58.42 20.40
CA THR A 831 -41.27 58.92 19.86
C THR A 831 -42.39 58.52 20.81
N ILE A 832 -43.23 59.48 21.24
CA ILE A 832 -44.40 59.17 22.05
C ILE A 832 -45.42 58.43 21.17
N GLY A 833 -45.62 57.14 21.47
CA GLY A 833 -46.61 56.29 20.85
C GLY A 833 -48.04 56.53 21.34
N THR A 834 -48.97 55.72 20.85
CA THR A 834 -50.41 55.86 21.15
C THR A 834 -50.85 55.14 22.43
N THR A 835 -49.97 54.37 23.08
CA THR A 835 -50.34 53.41 24.13
C THR A 835 -50.32 53.95 25.56
N ASN A 836 -49.88 55.20 25.76
CA ASN A 836 -49.72 55.84 27.08
C ASN A 836 -48.98 54.98 28.13
N LEU A 837 -48.15 54.04 27.66
CA LEU A 837 -47.28 53.21 28.49
C LEU A 837 -45.89 53.85 28.54
N PRO A 838 -45.12 53.65 29.63
CA PRO A 838 -43.72 54.03 29.66
C PRO A 838 -42.96 53.40 28.49
N ILE A 839 -42.17 54.21 27.79
CA ILE A 839 -41.34 53.73 26.68
C ILE A 839 -40.17 52.91 27.23
N ILE A 840 -39.65 53.31 28.38
CA ILE A 840 -38.62 52.58 29.12
C ILE A 840 -39.17 52.21 30.49
N THR A 841 -39.07 50.93 30.85
CA THR A 841 -39.19 50.48 32.24
C THR A 841 -37.83 49.97 32.72
N ALA A 842 -37.44 50.29 33.96
CA ALA A 842 -36.18 49.85 34.53
C ALA A 842 -36.27 49.56 36.03
N ASP A 843 -35.29 48.88 36.61
CA ASP A 843 -35.14 48.86 38.07
C ASP A 843 -34.65 50.22 38.56
N THR A 844 -33.54 50.70 38.00
CA THR A 844 -32.96 52.01 38.26
C THR A 844 -32.60 52.70 36.94
N ALA A 845 -32.52 54.03 36.93
CA ALA A 845 -31.98 54.78 35.81
C ALA A 845 -30.89 55.76 36.25
N ALA A 846 -29.84 55.88 35.45
CA ALA A 846 -28.80 56.90 35.57
C ALA A 846 -28.82 57.74 34.29
N LEU A 847 -29.22 59.00 34.39
CA LEU A 847 -29.50 59.88 33.25
C LEU A 847 -28.47 61.01 33.16
N ASP A 848 -27.99 61.23 31.95
CA ASP A 848 -27.17 62.36 31.50
C ASP A 848 -27.35 62.49 29.96
N GLY A 849 -26.61 63.39 29.32
CA GLY A 849 -26.63 63.58 27.87
C GLY A 849 -27.90 64.25 27.37
N THR A 850 -28.31 63.91 26.15
CA THR A 850 -29.43 64.54 25.44
C THR A 850 -30.62 63.58 25.32
N LEU A 851 -31.81 64.06 25.68
CA LEU A 851 -33.09 63.42 25.37
C LEU A 851 -33.76 64.17 24.22
N ASN A 852 -34.05 63.48 23.11
CA ASN A 852 -34.88 63.98 22.03
C ASN A 852 -36.21 63.23 22.00
N VAL A 853 -37.32 63.94 22.11
CA VAL A 853 -38.68 63.38 22.06
C VAL A 853 -39.46 63.97 20.89
N THR A 854 -40.09 63.12 20.10
CA THR A 854 -41.02 63.52 19.04
C THR A 854 -42.42 62.92 19.29
N GLY A 855 -43.45 63.41 18.60
CA GLY A 855 -44.81 62.84 18.67
C GLY A 855 -45.72 63.36 19.80
N PHE A 856 -45.25 64.29 20.64
CA PHE A 856 -46.10 64.93 21.64
C PHE A 856 -47.16 65.85 20.99
N SER A 857 -48.44 65.70 21.35
CA SER A 857 -49.57 66.43 20.74
C SER A 857 -50.64 66.92 21.75
N GLY A 858 -50.23 67.28 22.96
CA GLY A 858 -51.16 67.78 23.98
C GLY A 858 -51.82 69.13 23.63
N THR A 859 -53.01 69.39 24.14
CA THR A 859 -53.63 70.72 24.18
C THR A 859 -53.43 71.36 25.55
N VAL A 860 -53.17 72.67 25.61
CA VAL A 860 -53.06 73.39 26.89
C VAL A 860 -54.38 73.30 27.65
N ALA A 861 -54.35 72.71 28.84
CA ALA A 861 -55.54 72.54 29.67
C ALA A 861 -55.97 73.85 30.35
N THR A 862 -57.23 73.93 30.78
CA THR A 862 -57.79 75.13 31.43
C THR A 862 -57.60 75.14 32.96
N THR A 863 -57.04 74.09 33.56
CA THR A 863 -56.70 74.05 34.99
C THR A 863 -55.26 73.59 35.22
N ALA A 864 -54.64 73.98 36.34
CA ALA A 864 -53.27 73.60 36.65
C ALA A 864 -53.10 72.10 36.95
N SER A 865 -54.04 71.49 37.65
CA SER A 865 -54.03 70.04 37.95
C SER A 865 -54.15 69.18 36.69
N SER A 866 -54.89 69.65 35.67
CA SER A 866 -55.06 68.94 34.41
C SER A 866 -53.84 69.04 33.48
N LEU A 867 -52.99 70.05 33.65
CA LEU A 867 -51.68 70.11 32.99
C LEU A 867 -50.79 68.97 33.51
N LEU A 868 -50.69 68.80 34.83
CA LEU A 868 -49.92 67.72 35.45
C LEU A 868 -50.46 66.33 35.08
N ALA A 869 -51.78 66.19 34.90
CA ALA A 869 -52.38 64.94 34.43
C ALA A 869 -52.15 64.64 32.94
N SER A 870 -51.62 65.60 32.18
CA SER A 870 -51.33 65.45 30.74
C SER A 870 -49.87 65.07 30.43
N GLU A 871 -49.05 64.90 31.47
CA GLU A 871 -47.68 64.43 31.35
C GLU A 871 -47.64 62.97 30.87
N VAL A 872 -46.70 62.69 29.97
CA VAL A 872 -46.39 61.35 29.49
C VAL A 872 -45.17 60.83 30.23
N THR A 873 -45.31 59.71 30.93
CA THR A 873 -44.17 59.01 31.54
C THR A 873 -43.35 58.35 30.44
N LEU A 874 -42.13 58.84 30.24
CA LEU A 874 -41.20 58.25 29.29
C LEU A 874 -40.42 57.09 29.92
N ILE A 875 -39.92 57.30 31.13
CA ILE A 875 -39.13 56.33 31.89
C ILE A 875 -39.84 56.05 33.21
N GLN A 876 -40.07 54.78 33.51
CA GLN A 876 -40.56 54.33 34.80
C GLN A 876 -39.52 53.42 35.45
N THR A 877 -39.17 53.72 36.69
CA THR A 877 -38.26 52.92 37.51
C THR A 877 -38.95 52.36 38.75
N THR A 878 -38.40 51.29 39.33
CA THR A 878 -38.89 50.73 40.60
C THR A 878 -38.11 51.26 41.80
N ASN A 879 -36.80 51.48 41.63
CA ASN A 879 -35.84 51.87 42.67
C ASN A 879 -35.19 53.26 42.41
N GLY A 880 -35.70 54.02 41.45
CA GLY A 880 -35.42 55.44 41.29
C GLY A 880 -34.49 55.83 40.15
N ILE A 881 -34.49 57.14 39.89
CA ILE A 881 -33.73 57.83 38.85
C ILE A 881 -32.66 58.72 39.51
N THR A 882 -31.41 58.52 39.10
CA THR A 882 -30.24 59.32 39.48
C THR A 882 -29.78 60.16 38.28
N GLY A 883 -29.24 61.35 38.55
CA GLY A 883 -28.92 62.32 37.49
C GLY A 883 -30.17 62.98 36.88
N ASP A 884 -29.96 63.64 35.75
CA ASP A 884 -30.98 64.23 34.87
C ASP A 884 -30.36 64.39 33.47
N PHE A 885 -31.17 64.50 32.43
CA PHE A 885 -30.65 64.81 31.10
C PHE A 885 -30.05 66.22 31.10
N SER A 886 -28.82 66.34 30.59
CA SER A 886 -28.14 67.63 30.41
C SER A 886 -28.85 68.52 29.39
N SER A 887 -29.58 67.93 28.43
CA SER A 887 -30.44 68.63 27.48
C SER A 887 -31.69 67.82 27.17
N VAL A 888 -32.84 68.49 27.14
CA VAL A 888 -34.12 67.90 26.74
C VAL A 888 -34.68 68.69 25.56
N ASN A 889 -34.90 68.02 24.44
CA ASN A 889 -35.47 68.57 23.23
C ASN A 889 -36.78 67.85 22.90
N LEU A 890 -37.90 68.55 23.05
CA LEU A 890 -39.25 68.01 22.84
C LEU A 890 -39.78 68.33 21.43
N GLY A 891 -38.89 68.36 20.43
CA GLY A 891 -39.27 68.43 19.02
C GLY A 891 -39.86 69.77 18.56
N GLY A 892 -39.49 70.88 19.22
CA GLY A 892 -39.94 72.23 18.87
C GLY A 892 -41.34 72.60 19.38
N GLY A 893 -41.96 71.78 20.23
CA GLY A 893 -43.18 72.18 20.94
C GLY A 893 -42.93 73.41 21.81
N SER A 894 -43.72 74.47 21.63
CA SER A 894 -43.69 75.67 22.45
C SER A 894 -45.05 75.89 23.11
N SER A 895 -45.07 76.35 24.36
CA SER A 895 -46.30 76.88 24.92
C SER A 895 -46.67 78.17 24.18
N ALA A 896 -47.95 78.30 23.82
CA ALA A 896 -48.49 79.54 23.25
C ALA A 896 -48.76 80.62 24.32
N VAL A 897 -48.65 80.27 25.60
CA VAL A 897 -48.92 81.13 26.75
C VAL A 897 -47.74 81.12 27.73
N ASP A 898 -47.55 82.21 28.46
CA ASP A 898 -46.40 82.39 29.37
C ASP A 898 -46.48 81.57 30.66
N TYR A 899 -47.69 81.22 31.11
CA TYR A 899 -47.93 80.47 32.36
C TYR A 899 -47.89 78.94 32.23
N VAL A 900 -47.70 78.42 31.02
CA VAL A 900 -47.47 77.00 30.77
C VAL A 900 -46.12 76.84 30.10
N THR A 901 -45.36 75.81 30.48
CA THR A 901 -44.12 75.42 29.83
C THR A 901 -44.22 73.98 29.35
N LEU A 902 -43.53 73.66 28.26
CA LEU A 902 -43.28 72.28 27.86
C LEU A 902 -41.92 71.88 28.44
N ALA A 903 -41.88 70.89 29.33
CA ALA A 903 -40.65 70.47 30.00
C ALA A 903 -40.62 68.95 30.21
N GLY A 904 -39.41 68.43 30.34
CA GLY A 904 -39.15 67.09 30.83
C GLY A 904 -38.51 67.16 32.22
N GLY A 905 -38.87 66.23 33.10
CA GLY A 905 -38.30 66.21 34.43
C GLY A 905 -38.70 64.97 35.23
N LYS A 906 -38.00 64.78 36.35
CA LYS A 906 -38.28 63.68 37.28
C LYS A 906 -39.51 63.99 38.12
N SER A 907 -40.31 62.96 38.41
CA SER A 907 -41.34 63.02 39.45
C SER A 907 -40.72 63.28 40.82
N THR A 908 -41.50 63.78 41.76
CA THR A 908 -41.04 64.13 43.12
C THR A 908 -40.50 62.94 43.91
N ASP A 909 -40.95 61.72 43.62
CA ASP A 909 -40.45 60.46 44.20
C ASP A 909 -39.23 59.90 43.46
N ASN A 910 -38.77 60.57 42.39
CA ASN A 910 -37.72 60.13 41.46
C ASN A 910 -38.00 58.77 40.81
N LEU A 911 -39.24 58.29 40.75
CA LEU A 911 -39.55 57.01 40.10
C LEU A 911 -39.86 57.15 38.60
N GLN A 912 -40.29 58.33 38.16
CA GLN A 912 -40.71 58.59 36.77
C GLN A 912 -39.91 59.73 36.15
N TYR A 913 -39.64 59.62 34.85
CA TYR A 913 -39.24 60.75 34.01
C TYR A 913 -40.40 61.09 33.08
N ASN A 914 -41.02 62.24 33.33
CA ASN A 914 -42.20 62.69 32.64
C ASN A 914 -41.85 63.79 31.64
N VAL A 915 -42.57 63.84 30.53
CA VAL A 915 -42.51 64.94 29.55
C VAL A 915 -43.92 65.44 29.28
N GLY A 916 -44.12 66.76 29.31
CA GLY A 916 -45.45 67.31 29.07
C GLY A 916 -45.57 68.79 29.44
N PHE A 917 -46.81 69.26 29.46
CA PHE A 917 -47.10 70.63 29.86
C PHE A 917 -47.15 70.74 31.39
N GLY A 918 -46.35 71.66 31.94
CA GLY A 918 -46.37 72.03 33.34
C GLY A 918 -46.68 73.51 33.53
N LEU A 919 -47.02 73.92 34.74
CA LEU A 919 -47.06 75.34 35.07
C LEU A 919 -45.66 75.93 35.01
N THR A 920 -45.51 77.07 34.33
CA THR A 920 -44.22 77.78 34.31
C THR A 920 -43.79 78.21 35.71
N TRP A 921 -44.72 78.37 36.64
CA TRP A 921 -44.44 78.59 38.06
C TRP A 921 -43.55 77.50 38.69
N LEU A 922 -43.70 76.25 38.25
CA LEU A 922 -43.01 75.09 38.82
C LEU A 922 -41.83 74.62 37.96
N ALA A 923 -41.49 75.37 36.90
CA ALA A 923 -40.54 74.96 35.86
C ALA A 923 -39.05 75.11 36.21
N GLY A 924 -38.74 75.33 37.49
CA GLY A 924 -37.37 75.49 37.97
C GLY A 924 -36.63 76.75 37.47
N PRO A 925 -35.31 76.85 37.71
CA PRO A 925 -34.50 78.06 37.45
C PRO A 925 -34.45 78.55 36.00
N THR A 926 -34.56 77.65 35.00
CA THR A 926 -34.32 77.96 33.59
C THR A 926 -35.54 78.48 32.84
N ALA A 927 -36.74 78.03 33.23
CA ALA A 927 -38.00 78.45 32.61
C ALA A 927 -38.97 79.11 33.59
N GLY A 928 -38.68 79.08 34.90
CA GLY A 928 -39.54 79.59 35.96
C GLY A 928 -39.99 81.03 35.76
N ASN A 929 -41.29 81.27 35.79
CA ASN A 929 -41.89 82.59 35.80
C ASN A 929 -43.18 82.62 36.64
N GLY A 930 -43.56 83.80 37.12
CA GLY A 930 -44.80 84.01 37.87
C GLY A 930 -45.86 84.82 37.11
N VAL A 931 -45.76 84.91 35.78
CA VAL A 931 -46.64 85.74 34.96
C VAL A 931 -47.69 84.87 34.27
N PHE A 932 -48.94 85.29 34.40
CA PHE A 932 -50.12 84.67 33.79
C PHE A 932 -50.79 85.68 32.86
N THR A 933 -50.42 85.68 31.58
CA THR A 933 -51.03 86.53 30.56
C THR A 933 -52.14 85.79 29.84
N LEU A 934 -53.39 86.13 30.17
CA LEU A 934 -54.58 85.61 29.49
C LEU A 934 -55.08 86.70 28.53
N ALA A 935 -54.77 86.57 27.24
CA ALA A 935 -54.84 87.67 26.29
C ALA A 935 -56.26 88.16 26.00
N ASN A 936 -57.23 87.25 25.84
CA ASN A 936 -58.60 87.57 25.44
C ASN A 936 -59.57 87.50 26.61
N THR A 937 -60.67 88.26 26.54
CA THR A 937 -61.70 88.27 27.59
C THR A 937 -62.36 86.91 27.83
N SER A 938 -62.37 86.01 26.83
CA SER A 938 -62.87 84.64 26.95
C SER A 938 -61.88 83.68 27.63
N ASP A 939 -60.59 84.03 27.69
CA ASP A 939 -59.56 83.16 28.21
C ASP A 939 -59.76 83.00 29.71
N THR A 940 -59.82 81.76 30.18
CA THR A 940 -59.93 81.44 31.60
C THR A 940 -58.94 80.34 31.95
N PHE A 941 -58.18 80.53 33.03
CA PHE A 941 -57.27 79.51 33.55
C PHE A 941 -57.44 79.39 35.07
N ASN A 942 -57.61 78.17 35.56
CA ASN A 942 -57.83 77.88 36.97
C ASN A 942 -56.59 77.25 37.63
N VAL A 943 -55.96 77.98 38.52
CA VAL A 943 -54.89 77.48 39.38
C VAL A 943 -55.54 76.79 40.59
N ASP A 944 -55.82 75.50 40.43
CA ASP A 944 -56.41 74.60 41.42
C ASP A 944 -55.36 73.79 42.20
N ILE A 945 -54.08 74.11 42.03
CA ILE A 945 -52.97 73.60 42.85
C ILE A 945 -52.32 74.74 43.63
N ALA A 946 -51.83 74.46 44.84
CA ALA A 946 -51.23 75.49 45.68
C ALA A 946 -49.87 75.94 45.14
N LEU A 947 -49.72 77.24 44.92
CA LEU A 947 -48.46 77.87 44.53
C LEU A 947 -47.68 78.29 45.79
N GLY A 948 -46.45 77.81 45.90
CA GLY A 948 -45.48 78.20 46.94
C GLY A 948 -44.24 78.88 46.36
N ASP A 949 -43.41 79.44 47.24
CA ASP A 949 -42.13 80.08 46.85
C ASP A 949 -41.19 79.08 46.19
N GLN A 950 -40.55 79.52 45.10
CA GLN A 950 -39.56 78.77 44.34
C GLN A 950 -38.15 79.31 44.59
N THR A 951 -37.14 78.44 44.54
CA THR A 951 -35.74 78.80 44.79
C THR A 951 -34.98 79.08 43.49
N GLY A 952 -34.45 80.30 43.36
CA GLY A 952 -33.64 80.77 42.22
C GLY A 952 -32.13 80.74 42.46
N PRO A 953 -31.30 81.21 41.51
CA PRO A 953 -31.61 82.30 40.56
C PRO A 953 -32.39 81.87 39.31
N PHE A 954 -33.36 82.67 38.88
CA PHE A 954 -34.15 82.42 37.66
C PHE A 954 -33.62 83.23 36.47
N THR A 955 -33.49 82.58 35.31
CA THR A 955 -33.05 83.21 34.05
C THR A 955 -33.98 84.33 33.57
N SER A 956 -35.27 84.24 33.91
CA SER A 956 -36.30 85.23 33.61
C SER A 956 -36.17 86.53 34.43
N GLY A 957 -35.32 86.54 35.47
CA GLY A 957 -35.26 87.63 36.45
C GLY A 957 -36.42 87.60 37.47
N TRP A 958 -37.25 86.56 37.45
CA TRP A 958 -38.32 86.35 38.43
C TRP A 958 -37.76 86.10 39.84
N SER A 959 -38.46 86.59 40.87
CA SER A 959 -38.05 86.44 42.28
C SER A 959 -38.40 85.07 42.89
N GLY A 960 -39.08 84.20 42.15
CA GLY A 960 -39.53 82.88 42.62
C GLY A 960 -40.83 82.89 43.43
N ASN A 961 -41.36 84.06 43.79
CA ASN A 961 -42.51 84.19 44.71
C ASN A 961 -43.56 85.24 44.32
N LYS A 962 -43.34 86.00 43.24
CA LYS A 962 -44.28 87.04 42.77
C LYS A 962 -45.26 86.47 41.74
N LEU A 963 -46.56 86.64 41.95
CA LEU A 963 -47.61 86.32 40.98
C LEU A 963 -48.05 87.59 40.25
N THR A 964 -48.09 87.55 38.92
CA THR A 964 -48.57 88.65 38.08
C THR A 964 -49.64 88.14 37.12
N LYS A 965 -50.87 88.64 37.24
CA LYS A 965 -51.95 88.44 36.28
C LYS A 965 -51.95 89.58 35.25
N ALA A 966 -51.82 89.26 33.97
CA ALA A 966 -51.86 90.20 32.85
C ALA A 966 -52.89 89.77 31.77
N GLY A 967 -53.16 90.65 30.80
CA GLY A 967 -54.13 90.43 29.71
C GLY A 967 -55.61 90.48 30.15
N ASP A 968 -56.55 90.50 29.21
CA ASP A 968 -57.96 90.79 29.46
C ASP A 968 -58.77 89.64 30.09
N GLY A 969 -58.25 88.41 30.08
CA GLY A 969 -58.94 87.21 30.55
C GLY A 969 -59.01 87.03 32.07
N THR A 970 -59.52 85.88 32.53
CA THR A 970 -59.74 85.55 33.94
C THR A 970 -58.77 84.48 34.47
N LEU A 971 -57.91 84.82 35.42
CA LEU A 971 -57.15 83.84 36.20
C LEU A 971 -57.91 83.52 37.48
N ILE A 972 -58.15 82.24 37.77
CA ILE A 972 -58.84 81.79 38.98
C ILE A 972 -57.83 81.17 39.94
N LEU A 973 -57.80 81.57 41.20
CA LEU A 973 -57.02 80.92 42.26
C LEU A 973 -57.93 80.07 43.13
N SER A 974 -57.93 78.75 42.90
CA SER A 974 -58.79 77.78 43.59
C SER A 974 -58.04 76.89 44.58
N ALA A 975 -56.80 77.23 44.90
CA ALA A 975 -56.01 76.57 45.93
C ALA A 975 -55.47 77.57 46.96
N ALA A 976 -55.15 77.06 48.16
CA ALA A 976 -54.62 77.88 49.26
C ALA A 976 -53.13 78.12 49.00
N ASN A 977 -52.81 79.24 48.36
CA ASN A 977 -51.44 79.54 47.98
C ASN A 977 -50.61 80.01 49.18
N THR A 978 -49.35 79.59 49.22
CA THR A 978 -48.40 79.85 50.30
C THR A 978 -47.27 80.79 49.88
N TYR A 979 -47.23 81.22 48.61
CA TYR A 979 -46.22 82.17 48.15
C TYR A 979 -46.29 83.48 48.94
N THR A 980 -45.12 84.03 49.22
CA THR A 980 -44.96 85.20 50.10
C THR A 980 -44.79 86.51 49.34
N GLY A 981 -44.51 86.44 48.04
CA GLY A 981 -44.34 87.62 47.19
C GLY A 981 -45.66 88.33 46.85
N GLU A 982 -45.55 89.42 46.12
CA GLU A 982 -46.67 90.26 45.68
C GLU A 982 -47.59 89.51 44.70
N THR A 983 -48.90 89.74 44.80
CA THR A 983 -49.92 89.37 43.81
C THR A 983 -50.33 90.62 43.03
N ALA A 984 -49.77 90.81 41.84
CA ALA A 984 -50.08 91.95 40.98
C ALA A 984 -51.14 91.58 39.93
N VAL A 985 -52.22 92.37 39.83
CA VAL A 985 -53.25 92.26 38.78
C VAL A 985 -53.11 93.44 37.85
N ASN A 986 -52.37 93.23 36.75
CA ASN A 986 -52.02 94.24 35.76
C ASN A 986 -52.98 94.27 34.56
N GLY A 987 -53.83 93.25 34.38
CA GLY A 987 -54.84 93.19 33.32
C GLY A 987 -55.98 92.20 33.64
N GLY A 988 -57.19 92.48 33.15
CA GLY A 988 -58.33 91.56 33.19
C GLY A 988 -58.86 91.27 34.60
N THR A 989 -59.25 90.01 34.86
CA THR A 989 -59.82 89.58 36.15
C THR A 989 -58.92 88.57 36.86
N LEU A 990 -58.62 88.81 38.14
CA LEU A 990 -58.17 87.77 39.07
C LEU A 990 -59.37 87.35 39.91
N ARG A 991 -59.83 86.11 39.75
CA ARG A 991 -60.96 85.54 40.49
C ARG A 991 -60.46 84.58 41.56
N THR A 992 -61.13 84.50 42.71
CA THR A 992 -60.83 83.50 43.74
C THR A 992 -61.85 82.35 43.68
N GLY A 993 -61.37 81.12 43.76
CA GLY A 993 -62.21 79.91 43.79
C GLY A 993 -62.33 79.28 45.16
N ILE A 994 -61.59 79.77 46.16
CA ILE A 994 -61.64 79.33 47.55
C ILE A 994 -61.39 80.51 48.50
N ALA A 995 -61.62 80.30 49.79
CA ALA A 995 -61.24 81.25 50.84
C ALA A 995 -59.73 81.30 51.08
N ASN A 996 -59.22 82.48 51.43
CA ASN A 996 -57.80 82.81 51.66
C ASN A 996 -56.83 82.44 50.54
N ALA A 997 -57.26 82.46 49.27
CA ALA A 997 -56.43 82.05 48.12
C ALA A 997 -55.07 82.78 47.98
N PHE A 998 -54.90 84.00 48.52
CA PHE A 998 -53.65 84.77 48.46
C PHE A 998 -53.25 85.36 49.83
N ALA A 999 -53.75 84.79 50.93
CA ALA A 999 -53.58 85.37 52.27
C ALA A 999 -52.13 85.51 52.74
N GLN A 1000 -51.20 84.74 52.16
CA GLN A 1000 -49.78 84.83 52.47
C GLN A 1000 -49.01 85.85 51.65
N SER A 1001 -49.57 86.30 50.53
CA SER A 1001 -48.97 87.30 49.66
C SER A 1001 -48.69 88.59 50.44
N SER A 1002 -47.50 89.16 50.24
CA SER A 1002 -47.08 90.38 50.92
C SER A 1002 -47.97 91.59 50.59
N ALA A 1003 -48.51 91.64 49.37
CA ALA A 1003 -49.43 92.66 48.90
C ALA A 1003 -50.24 92.18 47.70
N VAL A 1004 -51.47 92.68 47.56
CA VAL A 1004 -52.29 92.55 46.36
C VAL A 1004 -52.40 93.94 45.71
N THR A 1005 -51.91 94.08 44.48
CA THR A 1005 -51.89 95.37 43.75
C THR A 1005 -52.76 95.29 42.50
N LEU A 1006 -53.63 96.28 42.29
CA LEU A 1006 -54.61 96.29 41.19
C LEU A 1006 -54.37 97.47 40.24
N ALA A 1007 -53.98 97.23 38.99
CA ALA A 1007 -53.86 98.30 37.99
C ALA A 1007 -55.24 98.87 37.59
N ALA A 1008 -55.27 100.07 36.98
CA ALA A 1008 -56.51 100.67 36.49
C ALA A 1008 -57.17 99.78 35.42
N GLY A 1009 -58.49 99.59 35.51
CA GLY A 1009 -59.26 98.77 34.56
C GLY A 1009 -59.26 97.26 34.83
N THR A 1010 -58.60 96.79 35.89
CA THR A 1010 -58.62 95.38 36.30
C THR A 1010 -59.70 95.09 37.33
N THR A 1011 -60.01 93.81 37.57
CA THR A 1011 -60.97 93.38 38.60
C THR A 1011 -60.39 92.26 39.47
N LEU A 1012 -60.47 92.43 40.79
CA LEU A 1012 -60.32 91.35 41.77
C LEU A 1012 -61.70 90.81 42.15
N ASP A 1013 -62.05 89.61 41.68
CA ASP A 1013 -63.35 88.98 41.89
C ASP A 1013 -63.28 87.91 42.98
N LEU A 1014 -63.83 88.20 44.16
CA LEU A 1014 -63.82 87.24 45.27
C LEU A 1014 -64.79 86.07 45.04
N ASN A 1015 -65.72 86.18 44.09
CA ASN A 1015 -66.66 85.12 43.72
C ASN A 1015 -67.42 84.51 44.92
N GLY A 1016 -67.69 85.31 45.96
CA GLY A 1016 -68.39 84.85 47.17
C GLY A 1016 -67.51 84.22 48.27
N PHE A 1017 -66.19 84.14 48.10
CA PHE A 1017 -65.26 83.57 49.08
C PHE A 1017 -64.63 84.62 50.00
N ASN A 1018 -64.31 84.20 51.24
CA ASN A 1018 -63.66 85.07 52.22
C ASN A 1018 -62.17 85.17 51.93
N GLN A 1019 -61.65 86.39 51.76
CA GLN A 1019 -60.25 86.64 51.45
C GLN A 1019 -59.60 87.54 52.50
N THR A 1020 -58.32 87.26 52.77
CA THR A 1020 -57.44 88.13 53.54
C THR A 1020 -56.34 88.65 52.62
N ALA A 1021 -56.06 89.94 52.60
CA ALA A 1021 -54.91 90.53 51.93
C ALA A 1021 -54.06 91.29 52.95
N LYS A 1022 -52.78 90.96 53.09
CA LYS A 1022 -51.89 91.66 54.05
C LYS A 1022 -51.70 93.13 53.71
N GLN A 1023 -51.79 93.48 52.43
CA GLN A 1023 -51.85 94.84 51.91
C GLN A 1023 -52.71 94.81 50.64
N LEU A 1024 -53.59 95.79 50.43
CA LEU A 1024 -54.37 95.95 49.19
C LEU A 1024 -54.27 97.39 48.67
N SER A 1025 -53.95 97.57 47.39
CA SER A 1025 -53.80 98.92 46.79
C SER A 1025 -54.01 98.97 45.28
N GLY A 1026 -54.26 100.17 44.71
CA GLY A 1026 -54.30 100.41 43.27
C GLY A 1026 -55.56 101.08 42.73
N ALA A 1027 -55.83 100.97 41.43
CA ALA A 1027 -56.94 101.64 40.74
C ALA A 1027 -57.97 100.68 40.12
N GLY A 1028 -57.81 99.37 40.33
CA GLY A 1028 -58.74 98.34 39.85
C GLY A 1028 -59.96 98.16 40.76
N ASN A 1029 -60.99 97.50 40.23
CA ASN A 1029 -62.24 97.21 40.95
C ASN A 1029 -62.12 95.94 41.78
N VAL A 1030 -62.95 95.82 42.83
CA VAL A 1030 -63.10 94.60 43.64
C VAL A 1030 -64.58 94.18 43.64
N THR A 1031 -64.88 92.94 43.26
CA THR A 1031 -66.23 92.38 43.32
C THR A 1031 -66.30 91.31 44.40
N LEU A 1032 -67.14 91.49 45.43
CA LEU A 1032 -67.17 90.63 46.62
C LEU A 1032 -68.05 89.38 46.44
N GLY A 1033 -69.11 89.47 45.62
CA GLY A 1033 -70.20 88.49 45.67
C GLY A 1033 -70.84 88.46 47.07
N SER A 1034 -70.94 87.28 47.69
CA SER A 1034 -71.33 87.07 49.10
C SER A 1034 -70.16 86.99 50.10
N GLY A 1035 -68.91 87.13 49.67
CA GLY A 1035 -67.72 86.87 50.48
C GLY A 1035 -67.24 88.07 51.29
N ALA A 1036 -66.44 87.84 52.33
CA ALA A 1036 -65.83 88.89 53.14
C ALA A 1036 -64.38 89.20 52.70
N LEU A 1037 -64.02 90.49 52.59
CA LEU A 1037 -62.64 90.92 52.35
C LEU A 1037 -62.05 91.56 53.62
N THR A 1038 -60.99 90.98 54.16
CA THR A 1038 -60.17 91.60 55.21
C THR A 1038 -58.87 92.07 54.58
N ALA A 1039 -58.59 93.37 54.59
CA ALA A 1039 -57.37 93.91 54.01
C ALA A 1039 -56.80 95.07 54.83
N ASP A 1040 -55.47 95.14 54.95
CA ASP A 1040 -54.83 96.37 55.42
C ASP A 1040 -54.55 97.29 54.22
N ILE A 1041 -54.73 98.60 54.42
CA ILE A 1041 -54.37 99.63 53.44
C ILE A 1041 -53.26 100.49 54.06
N ALA A 1042 -52.05 100.42 53.50
CA ALA A 1042 -50.96 101.31 53.87
C ALA A 1042 -51.24 102.76 53.44
N ALA A 1043 -50.85 103.74 54.25
CA ALA A 1043 -51.08 105.18 54.00
C ALA A 1043 -50.57 105.71 52.64
N ALA A 1044 -49.58 105.05 52.02
CA ALA A 1044 -49.05 105.42 50.69
C ALA A 1044 -49.77 104.74 49.51
N ALA A 1045 -50.74 103.87 49.77
CA ALA A 1045 -51.30 102.96 48.80
C ALA A 1045 -52.80 103.23 48.60
N ASN A 1046 -53.14 104.16 47.70
CA ASN A 1046 -54.54 104.49 47.41
C ASN A 1046 -55.24 103.35 46.66
N LEU A 1047 -56.33 102.82 47.22
CA LEU A 1047 -57.32 102.02 46.47
C LEU A 1047 -58.40 102.97 45.93
N SER A 1048 -58.44 103.18 44.62
CA SER A 1048 -59.31 104.19 43.96
C SER A 1048 -60.40 103.61 43.06
N GLY A 1049 -60.43 102.28 42.87
CA GLY A 1049 -61.47 101.60 42.11
C GLY A 1049 -62.72 101.27 42.93
N LEU A 1050 -63.77 100.80 42.24
CA LEU A 1050 -65.05 100.47 42.84
C LEU A 1050 -65.00 99.12 43.57
N ILE A 1051 -65.43 99.08 44.82
CA ILE A 1051 -65.76 97.84 45.53
C ILE A 1051 -67.28 97.62 45.45
N SER A 1052 -67.71 96.45 44.99
CA SER A 1052 -69.14 96.15 44.79
C SER A 1052 -69.50 94.70 45.17
N GLY A 1053 -70.75 94.45 45.57
CA GLY A 1053 -71.24 93.13 45.99
C GLY A 1053 -72.07 93.18 47.28
N THR A 1054 -72.59 92.04 47.73
CA THR A 1054 -73.43 91.91 48.93
C THR A 1054 -72.65 91.45 50.18
N GLY A 1055 -71.36 91.16 50.04
CA GLY A 1055 -70.46 90.74 51.11
C GLY A 1055 -69.95 91.89 51.99
N SER A 1056 -69.13 91.57 52.99
CA SER A 1056 -68.58 92.54 53.95
C SER A 1056 -67.12 92.90 53.67
N VAL A 1057 -66.73 94.14 53.96
CA VAL A 1057 -65.33 94.59 53.86
C VAL A 1057 -64.85 95.07 55.22
N THR A 1058 -63.74 94.51 55.68
CA THR A 1058 -63.04 94.93 56.89
C THR A 1058 -61.68 95.49 56.47
N MET A 1059 -61.52 96.80 56.60
CA MET A 1059 -60.26 97.48 56.29
C MET A 1059 -59.60 97.95 57.58
N SER A 1060 -58.34 97.57 57.81
CA SER A 1060 -57.52 98.23 58.82
C SER A 1060 -56.75 99.35 58.13
N LEU A 1061 -57.14 100.60 58.40
CA LEU A 1061 -56.40 101.76 57.91
C LEU A 1061 -55.24 102.03 58.88
N SER A 1062 -54.03 102.00 58.36
CA SER A 1062 -52.89 102.61 59.06
C SER A 1062 -52.97 104.12 58.86
N MET A 1063 -53.53 104.84 59.82
CA MET A 1063 -53.43 106.29 59.87
C MET A 1063 -52.05 106.66 60.41
N GLU A 1064 -51.27 107.41 59.63
CA GLU A 1064 -50.31 108.38 60.18
C GLU A 1064 -50.89 109.78 60.03
#